data_AF-A0A135VVP4-F1
#
_entry.id   AF-A0A135VVP4-F1
#
_cell.length_a   1.000
_cell.length_b   1.000
_cell.length_c   1.000
_cell.angle_alpha   90.00
_cell.angle_beta   90.00
_cell.angle_gamma   90.00
#
_symmetry.space_group_name_H-M   'P 1'
#
loop_
_entity.id
_entity.type
_entity.pdbx_description
1 polymer ?
#
loop_
_entity_poly.entity_id
_entity_poly.type
_entity_poly.pdbx_seq_one_letter_code
_entity_poly.pdbx_strand_id
1 'polypeptide(L)'
;MKPYLRVWKVLSLLCIFALASLMIHAPLIMTVDATQGTWLIENETVVIENNHLVQEGDIVIRGTGQLSLVNSSLTIVQLLSWQFQIRVEDSGMFSIEDSDLHSKYPFKIECNGQSEINLTSSSSPNAMIITNDNSFIFCDDSNLRGIMTNEQSQATVNSCILRTAGSSDDSLVDINSSELGSVGINDDSQTNITASQIGPVVVESGKPTILKDCTADALRGWGESKIAVSGCTLGDYRYSDYVEASFSNSSIGDLDATGIQPLILNQIVIESAILRGSANVTMNQCSVGTLEVYLNSAITLWNSTCDNFFSTQYADVNILGTPSAESYLGDCLITQICTATITWSNFEYLEIAHSSTAQVNDSYAGYFNTWRYTACLVDIWRCRFHEFRVSGSVATMHDSSVEIWSNIGVGANLSAISCDFGLDLTFYDTSVGYLENCTMNPLRPQYESQVVIRNCTATVSVFDYADRVRTVDSVPAGDISYWSSYESNAFLNVQWNLTVYNSILAGWNLRFWHEADYTILNSTLKKVEVKSQCSVVIEDSSIEELWATNGETEVFRSKLTAIGIQTIARLTLNECVCDAIWHYNDATSMHFNSTFDRFYSYNQAESHLYNCVIRSVGPSGNSHIFLENCTMRYLDAFQYAIVEISNSEVEDRLASHDFTITSITNSTIIILAGYHSSQIDVSTSNISDIRLYHSSDVVIRDSVLISIYCVETSHLSVLGNLSSTTSCSIYNSAQVLRELNIIVENQAGAPIQSATVEVYDSLGNLVVSGMSNSLGVCELTLVFEIAGLGFLSTFTAVASLDGTNTTIMFMTTTPQPLVIVLDTSEPFYTSYIYSGNDRSEEFRTKDMLEDEGDSFFANQDIAILSTSDFVIGILSLVSLSLFIVRDDAKRSILRLNLAKQHREVKK
;
A
#
# COMPACT_ATOMS: atom_id res chain seq x y z
N MET A 1 49.17 83.92 -3.44
CA MET A 1 48.73 82.57 -3.02
C MET A 1 49.84 81.93 -2.19
N LYS A 2 49.67 81.98 -0.87
CA LYS A 2 50.66 81.65 0.18
C LYS A 2 50.17 80.55 1.16
N PRO A 3 49.70 79.36 0.71
CA PRO A 3 49.71 78.20 1.63
C PRO A 3 50.41 76.93 1.12
N TYR A 4 50.82 76.84 -0.16
CA TYR A 4 51.38 75.58 -0.70
C TYR A 4 52.89 75.36 -0.45
N LEU A 5 53.65 76.37 0.00
CA LEU A 5 55.10 76.26 0.16
C LEU A 5 55.55 75.68 1.51
N ARG A 6 54.66 75.58 2.51
CA ARG A 6 55.00 74.98 3.82
C ARG A 6 54.79 73.46 3.87
N VAL A 7 53.88 72.92 3.07
CA VAL A 7 53.62 71.46 3.02
C VAL A 7 54.77 70.73 2.29
N TRP A 8 55.34 71.33 1.23
CA TRP A 8 56.45 70.71 0.49
C TRP A 8 57.75 70.61 1.28
N LYS A 9 58.07 71.58 2.16
CA LYS A 9 59.28 71.51 2.99
C LYS A 9 59.17 70.51 4.15
N VAL A 10 57.95 70.24 4.63
CA VAL A 10 57.72 69.21 5.65
C VAL A 10 57.68 67.82 5.01
N LEU A 11 57.07 67.67 3.81
CA LEU A 11 57.11 66.41 3.07
C LEU A 11 58.52 66.03 2.61
N SER A 12 59.33 67.00 2.15
CA SER A 12 60.71 66.69 1.74
C SER A 12 61.62 66.36 2.92
N LEU A 13 61.43 66.97 4.09
CA LEU A 13 62.17 66.59 5.31
C LEU A 13 61.71 65.23 5.85
N LEU A 14 60.41 64.89 5.76
CA LEU A 14 59.89 63.56 6.12
C LEU A 14 60.33 62.48 5.13
N CYS A 15 60.40 62.78 3.83
CA CYS A 15 60.96 61.84 2.84
C CYS A 15 62.47 61.65 3.02
N ILE A 16 63.23 62.68 3.42
CA ILE A 16 64.67 62.54 3.71
C ILE A 16 64.89 61.81 5.04
N PHE A 17 64.06 62.01 6.07
CA PHE A 17 64.13 61.21 7.30
C PHE A 17 63.67 59.76 7.08
N ALA A 18 62.66 59.52 6.25
CA ALA A 18 62.23 58.19 5.85
C ALA A 18 63.29 57.48 4.98
N LEU A 19 63.94 58.18 4.03
CA LEU A 19 65.06 57.62 3.27
C LEU A 19 66.31 57.40 4.13
N ALA A 20 66.61 58.29 5.08
CA ALA A 20 67.74 58.13 5.99
C ALA A 20 67.49 56.99 6.99
N SER A 21 66.25 56.79 7.48
CA SER A 21 65.94 55.63 8.32
C SER A 21 65.86 54.32 7.53
N LEU A 22 65.51 54.36 6.23
CA LEU A 22 65.60 53.20 5.32
C LEU A 22 67.05 52.85 4.96
N MET A 23 67.95 53.83 4.86
CA MET A 23 69.37 53.57 4.58
C MET A 23 70.21 53.22 5.81
N ILE A 24 69.73 53.52 7.04
CA ILE A 24 70.39 53.09 8.29
C ILE A 24 69.99 51.64 8.67
N HIS A 25 69.02 51.03 7.99
CA HIS A 25 68.68 49.60 8.13
C HIS A 25 68.90 48.79 6.84
N ALA A 26 69.64 49.32 5.85
CA ALA A 26 70.14 48.46 4.79
C ALA A 26 71.25 47.58 5.40
N PRO A 27 71.06 46.27 5.58
CA PRO A 27 72.14 45.41 6.04
C PRO A 27 73.29 45.59 5.06
N LEU A 28 74.45 45.96 5.58
CA LEU A 28 75.69 45.92 4.84
C LEU A 28 75.94 44.42 4.55
N ILE A 29 75.44 43.93 3.41
CA ILE A 29 75.70 42.56 2.96
C ILE A 29 77.20 42.52 2.66
N MET A 30 78.00 42.16 3.67
CA MET A 30 79.37 41.70 3.45
C MET A 30 79.26 40.33 2.80
N THR A 31 79.09 40.29 1.48
CA THR A 31 79.37 39.07 0.71
C THR A 31 80.78 38.62 1.05
N VAL A 32 80.88 37.57 1.85
CA VAL A 32 82.12 36.83 2.05
C VAL A 32 82.42 36.18 0.70
N ASP A 33 83.64 36.38 0.18
CA ASP A 33 84.04 35.82 -1.12
C ASP A 33 83.73 34.32 -1.18
N ALA A 34 83.26 33.86 -2.34
CA ALA A 34 82.87 32.47 -2.54
C ALA A 34 84.05 31.54 -2.19
N THR A 35 83.84 30.66 -1.23
CA THR A 35 84.81 29.61 -0.89
C THR A 35 84.71 28.50 -1.94
N GLN A 36 85.79 28.32 -2.70
CA GLN A 36 85.92 27.21 -3.66
C GLN A 36 86.52 25.98 -2.99
N GLY A 37 85.93 24.81 -3.26
CA GLY A 37 86.37 23.53 -2.70
C GLY A 37 85.67 23.18 -1.39
N THR A 38 86.05 22.06 -0.79
CA THR A 38 85.43 21.57 0.45
C THR A 38 85.73 22.49 1.63
N TRP A 39 84.69 22.96 2.31
CA TRP A 39 84.80 23.68 3.56
C TRP A 39 84.71 22.71 4.74
N LEU A 40 85.81 22.53 5.47
CA LEU A 40 85.90 21.65 6.63
C LEU A 40 85.78 22.45 7.92
N ILE A 41 84.84 22.06 8.80
CA ILE A 41 84.60 22.60 10.13
C ILE A 41 84.78 21.45 11.12
N GLU A 42 85.92 21.41 11.80
CA GLU A 42 86.31 20.29 12.68
C GLU A 42 86.68 20.80 14.06
N ASN A 43 85.93 20.37 15.08
CA ASN A 43 86.14 20.75 16.49
C ASN A 43 86.15 22.28 16.74
N GLU A 44 85.43 23.03 15.92
CA GLU A 44 85.23 24.47 16.08
C GLU A 44 83.76 24.84 15.83
N THR A 45 83.33 25.97 16.38
CA THR A 45 81.99 26.54 16.15
C THR A 45 82.11 27.71 15.19
N VAL A 46 81.42 27.62 14.06
CA VAL A 46 81.26 28.70 13.08
C VAL A 46 79.82 29.19 13.13
N VAL A 47 79.64 30.50 13.32
CA VAL A 47 78.33 31.16 13.27
C VAL A 47 78.34 32.16 12.13
N ILE A 48 77.37 32.02 11.22
CA ILE A 48 77.07 33.00 10.18
C ILE A 48 75.74 33.65 10.57
N GLU A 49 75.81 34.93 10.89
CA GLU A 49 74.66 35.70 11.34
C GLU A 49 74.44 36.91 10.44
N ASN A 50 73.19 37.18 10.06
CA ASN A 50 72.80 38.33 9.24
C ASN A 50 73.59 38.46 7.93
N ASN A 51 73.97 37.34 7.30
CA ASN A 51 74.89 37.34 6.16
C ASN A 51 74.44 36.44 5.00
N HIS A 52 75.02 36.66 3.82
CA HIS A 52 74.90 35.82 2.65
C HIS A 52 76.23 35.14 2.34
N LEU A 53 76.27 33.82 2.48
CA LEU A 53 77.41 32.99 2.11
C LEU A 53 77.16 32.30 0.77
N VAL A 54 78.17 32.29 -0.10
CA VAL A 54 78.19 31.51 -1.34
C VAL A 54 79.25 30.44 -1.23
N GLN A 55 78.86 29.18 -1.41
CA GLN A 55 79.75 28.03 -1.33
C GLN A 55 79.75 27.27 -2.67
N GLU A 56 80.94 27.06 -3.25
CA GLU A 56 81.15 26.23 -4.45
C GLU A 56 81.97 24.99 -4.06
N GLY A 57 81.31 24.03 -3.42
CA GLY A 57 81.91 22.80 -2.93
C GLY A 57 81.11 22.17 -1.79
N ASP A 58 81.59 21.02 -1.29
CA ASP A 58 81.02 20.38 -0.10
C ASP A 58 81.25 21.21 1.17
N ILE A 59 80.38 21.03 2.17
CA ILE A 59 80.60 21.47 3.55
C ILE A 59 80.67 20.22 4.42
N VAL A 60 81.68 20.10 5.27
CA VAL A 60 81.88 18.95 6.16
C VAL A 60 82.05 19.44 7.59
N ILE A 61 81.12 19.05 8.46
CA ILE A 61 81.09 19.35 9.90
C ILE A 61 81.34 18.03 10.62
N ARG A 62 82.46 17.91 11.36
CA ARG A 62 82.83 16.62 11.98
C ARG A 62 83.46 16.79 13.36
N GLY A 63 83.68 15.67 14.07
CA GLY A 63 84.12 15.66 15.45
C GLY A 63 83.08 16.35 16.34
N THR A 64 83.49 17.44 17.01
CA THR A 64 82.61 18.31 17.81
C THR A 64 82.29 19.65 17.11
N GLY A 65 82.56 19.72 15.80
CA GLY A 65 82.36 20.94 15.01
C GLY A 65 80.90 21.36 14.94
N GLN A 66 80.65 22.66 14.84
CA GLN A 66 79.31 23.23 14.77
C GLN A 66 79.25 24.31 13.69
N LEU A 67 78.24 24.27 12.83
CA LEU A 67 77.90 25.38 11.92
C LEU A 67 76.50 25.88 12.27
N SER A 68 76.35 27.17 12.51
CA SER A 68 75.06 27.81 12.77
C SER A 68 74.81 28.94 11.76
N LEU A 69 73.69 28.88 11.06
CA LEU A 69 73.17 29.94 10.19
C LEU A 69 72.00 30.60 10.91
N VAL A 70 72.11 31.88 11.24
CA VAL A 70 71.07 32.62 11.97
C VAL A 70 70.70 33.87 11.19
N ASN A 71 69.43 34.03 10.82
CA ASN A 71 68.95 35.13 9.96
C ASN A 71 69.85 35.36 8.73
N SER A 72 70.27 34.26 8.09
CA SER A 72 71.31 34.26 7.06
C SER A 72 70.85 33.50 5.82
N SER A 73 71.63 33.58 4.75
CA SER A 73 71.41 32.75 3.57
C SER A 73 72.70 32.08 3.12
N LEU A 74 72.61 30.80 2.74
CA LEU A 74 73.70 30.03 2.18
C LEU A 74 73.30 29.56 0.78
N THR A 75 74.07 29.93 -0.24
CA THR A 75 73.88 29.44 -1.60
C THR A 75 74.93 28.41 -1.97
N ILE A 76 74.51 27.19 -2.25
CA ILE A 76 75.35 26.15 -2.85
C ILE A 76 75.30 26.29 -4.37
N VAL A 77 76.42 26.70 -4.97
CA VAL A 77 76.56 26.86 -6.41
C VAL A 77 76.95 25.52 -7.02
N GLN A 78 76.04 24.93 -7.79
CA GLN A 78 76.25 23.67 -8.50
C GLN A 78 75.63 23.71 -9.91
N LEU A 79 76.13 22.83 -10.79
CA LEU A 79 75.74 22.69 -12.19
C LEU A 79 74.80 21.49 -12.43
N LEU A 80 74.79 20.51 -11.53
CA LEU A 80 74.01 19.28 -11.61
C LEU A 80 73.41 18.95 -10.24
N SER A 81 72.34 18.15 -10.21
CA SER A 81 71.80 17.61 -8.96
C SER A 81 72.83 16.74 -8.26
N TRP A 82 72.89 16.83 -6.92
CA TRP A 82 73.76 16.01 -6.06
C TRP A 82 75.26 16.20 -6.32
N GLN A 83 75.65 17.32 -6.94
CA GLN A 83 77.07 17.61 -7.19
C GLN A 83 77.82 17.85 -5.89
N PHE A 84 77.22 18.60 -4.97
CA PHE A 84 77.76 18.92 -3.65
C PHE A 84 76.79 18.52 -2.55
N GLN A 85 77.32 18.41 -1.33
CA GLN A 85 76.58 18.00 -0.13
C GLN A 85 77.06 18.74 1.12
N ILE A 86 76.20 18.78 2.13
CA ILE A 86 76.59 19.12 3.50
C ILE A 86 76.67 17.80 4.27
N ARG A 87 77.79 17.51 4.93
CA ARG A 87 77.97 16.32 5.76
C ARG A 87 78.15 16.72 7.21
N VAL A 88 77.39 16.11 8.10
CA VAL A 88 77.49 16.22 9.55
C VAL A 88 77.85 14.84 10.08
N GLU A 89 79.07 14.70 10.60
CA GLU A 89 79.65 13.41 10.98
C GLU A 89 80.01 13.42 12.48
N ASP A 90 80.21 12.24 13.07
CA ASP A 90 80.58 12.02 14.46
C ASP A 90 79.58 12.60 15.48
N SER A 91 79.90 13.74 16.11
CA SER A 91 79.04 14.48 17.04
C SER A 91 78.90 15.94 16.58
N GLY A 92 79.04 16.18 15.28
CA GLY A 92 78.92 17.49 14.68
C GLY A 92 77.47 18.00 14.76
N MET A 93 77.31 19.33 14.72
CA MET A 93 76.01 19.99 14.76
C MET A 93 75.84 20.97 13.61
N PHE A 94 74.71 20.92 12.93
CA PHE A 94 74.32 21.91 11.92
C PHE A 94 73.00 22.57 12.28
N SER A 95 73.01 23.87 12.53
CA SER A 95 71.84 24.64 12.93
C SER A 95 71.50 25.70 11.87
N ILE A 96 70.22 25.80 11.52
CA ILE A 96 69.67 26.77 10.58
C ILE A 96 68.42 27.40 11.22
N GLU A 97 68.52 28.66 11.60
CA GLU A 97 67.46 29.43 12.27
C GLU A 97 67.13 30.67 11.45
N ASP A 98 65.84 30.88 11.13
CA ASP A 98 65.35 32.00 10.34
C ASP A 98 66.16 32.24 9.04
N SER A 99 66.61 31.16 8.39
CA SER A 99 67.63 31.23 7.33
C SER A 99 67.20 30.51 6.05
N ASP A 100 67.78 30.94 4.93
CA ASP A 100 67.53 30.37 3.59
C ASP A 100 68.74 29.59 3.08
N LEU A 101 68.54 28.31 2.79
CA LEU A 101 69.54 27.47 2.13
C LEU A 101 69.12 27.24 0.68
N HIS A 102 69.80 27.91 -0.24
CA HIS A 102 69.45 27.95 -1.65
C HIS A 102 70.40 27.11 -2.50
N SER A 103 69.84 26.37 -3.45
CA SER A 103 70.60 25.82 -4.57
C SER A 103 69.70 25.70 -5.79
N LYS A 104 70.27 25.87 -6.98
CA LYS A 104 69.54 25.71 -8.25
C LYS A 104 69.10 24.27 -8.48
N TYR A 105 69.86 23.30 -7.98
CA TYR A 105 69.60 21.87 -8.13
C TYR A 105 69.42 21.23 -6.76
N PRO A 106 68.78 20.05 -6.67
CA PRO A 106 68.73 19.26 -5.44
C PRO A 106 70.13 18.91 -4.93
N PHE A 107 70.30 18.90 -3.61
CA PHE A 107 71.50 18.44 -2.93
C PHE A 107 71.09 17.74 -1.62
N LYS A 108 72.04 17.04 -0.99
CA LYS A 108 71.78 16.33 0.26
C LYS A 108 72.52 16.95 1.45
N ILE A 109 71.89 16.86 2.60
CA ILE A 109 72.47 17.09 3.92
C ILE A 109 72.50 15.71 4.59
N GLU A 110 73.69 15.16 4.76
CA GLU A 110 73.89 13.82 5.29
C GLU A 110 74.37 13.90 6.74
N CYS A 111 73.69 13.21 7.64
CA CYS A 111 73.93 13.20 9.09
C CYS A 111 74.30 11.77 9.51
N ASN A 112 75.50 11.55 10.03
CA ASN A 112 76.02 10.22 10.39
C ASN A 112 76.59 10.24 11.83
N GLY A 113 76.45 9.13 12.55
CA GLY A 113 76.87 9.02 13.94
C GLY A 113 75.93 9.77 14.89
N GLN A 114 76.44 10.25 16.02
CA GLN A 114 75.68 11.03 17.01
C GLN A 114 75.52 12.51 16.62
N SER A 115 75.45 12.80 15.32
CA SER A 115 75.34 14.17 14.82
C SER A 115 73.91 14.71 14.88
N GLU A 116 73.79 16.04 14.90
CA GLU A 116 72.53 16.74 15.11
C GLU A 116 72.30 17.81 14.04
N ILE A 117 71.08 17.86 13.50
CA ILE A 117 70.64 18.94 12.62
C ILE A 117 69.41 19.62 13.22
N ASN A 118 69.49 20.93 13.42
CA ASN A 118 68.40 21.76 13.94
C ASN A 118 67.97 22.79 12.89
N LEU A 119 66.74 22.69 12.38
CA LEU A 119 66.15 23.66 11.47
C LEU A 119 64.92 24.29 12.11
N THR A 120 64.87 25.62 12.15
CA THR A 120 63.74 26.37 12.72
C THR A 120 63.42 27.56 11.83
N SER A 121 62.14 27.69 11.45
CA SER A 121 61.64 28.82 10.64
C SER A 121 62.47 29.10 9.37
N SER A 122 62.94 28.03 8.71
CA SER A 122 63.95 28.10 7.65
C SER A 122 63.49 27.45 6.36
N SER A 123 64.08 27.84 5.23
CA SER A 123 63.66 27.37 3.90
C SER A 123 64.81 26.80 3.09
N SER A 124 64.64 25.56 2.64
CA SER A 124 65.56 24.81 1.78
C SER A 124 64.81 23.82 0.87
N PRO A 125 64.00 24.31 -0.09
CA PRO A 125 63.10 23.47 -0.89
C PRO A 125 63.82 22.44 -1.80
N ASN A 126 65.15 22.54 -1.91
CA ASN A 126 65.99 21.64 -2.69
C ASN A 126 66.92 20.75 -1.82
N ALA A 127 66.97 20.94 -0.50
CA ALA A 127 67.73 20.06 0.39
C ALA A 127 66.96 18.80 0.76
N MET A 128 67.58 17.65 0.53
CA MET A 128 67.17 16.37 1.11
C MET A 128 68.02 16.05 2.33
N ILE A 129 67.42 15.90 3.50
CA ILE A 129 68.15 15.48 4.71
C ILE A 129 68.12 13.96 4.80
N ILE A 130 69.27 13.34 5.04
CA ILE A 130 69.42 11.89 5.23
C ILE A 130 70.16 11.67 6.54
N THR A 131 69.55 10.96 7.49
CA THR A 131 70.19 10.56 8.76
C THR A 131 70.48 9.08 8.79
N ASN A 132 71.65 8.72 9.32
CA ASN A 132 72.07 7.35 9.60
C ASN A 132 72.70 7.28 11.01
N ASP A 133 72.93 6.07 11.53
CA ASP A 133 73.76 5.81 12.71
C ASP A 133 73.43 6.61 13.99
N ASN A 134 72.22 6.51 14.56
CA ASN A 134 71.80 7.24 15.79
C ASN A 134 71.82 8.78 15.70
N SER A 135 71.89 9.38 14.50
CA SER A 135 71.81 10.83 14.35
C SER A 135 70.40 11.37 14.64
N PHE A 136 70.31 12.66 14.91
CA PHE A 136 69.06 13.35 15.30
C PHE A 136 68.76 14.54 14.39
N ILE A 137 67.50 14.68 13.95
CA ILE A 137 66.98 15.89 13.30
C ILE A 137 65.87 16.49 14.17
N PHE A 138 65.96 17.79 14.41
CA PHE A 138 64.82 18.61 14.80
C PHE A 138 64.52 19.62 13.68
N CYS A 139 63.29 19.60 13.17
CA CYS A 139 62.83 20.49 12.12
C CYS A 139 61.50 21.12 12.52
N ASP A 140 61.45 22.44 12.65
CA ASP A 140 60.26 23.18 13.05
C ASP A 140 59.99 24.34 12.08
N ASP A 141 58.73 24.53 11.70
CA ASP A 141 58.25 25.63 10.85
C ASP A 141 59.09 25.84 9.56
N SER A 142 59.52 24.75 8.92
CA SER A 142 60.51 24.81 7.85
C SER A 142 60.03 24.19 6.54
N ASN A 143 60.59 24.64 5.41
CA ASN A 143 60.25 24.15 4.07
C ASN A 143 61.42 23.40 3.44
N LEU A 144 61.31 22.07 3.28
CA LEU A 144 62.40 21.22 2.77
C LEU A 144 61.97 20.41 1.57
N ARG A 145 62.94 19.88 0.82
CA ARG A 145 62.65 18.85 -0.18
C ARG A 145 62.16 17.58 0.51
N GLY A 146 62.83 17.14 1.56
CA GLY A 146 62.41 15.98 2.31
C GLY A 146 63.42 15.50 3.34
N ILE A 147 62.98 14.51 4.13
CA ILE A 147 63.75 13.87 5.20
C ILE A 147 63.69 12.36 5.00
N MET A 148 64.82 11.67 5.15
CA MET A 148 64.92 10.21 5.20
C MET A 148 65.74 9.79 6.42
N THR A 149 65.18 8.96 7.28
CA THR A 149 65.86 8.44 8.49
C THR A 149 66.15 6.96 8.37
N ASN A 150 67.40 6.55 8.58
CA ASN A 150 67.84 5.15 8.55
C ASN A 150 68.59 4.80 9.85
N GLU A 151 68.87 3.51 10.07
CA GLU A 151 69.82 2.97 11.05
C GLU A 151 69.70 3.60 12.47
N GLN A 152 68.55 3.40 13.12
CA GLN A 152 68.26 3.89 14.48
C GLN A 152 68.28 5.44 14.65
N SER A 153 68.37 6.20 13.56
CA SER A 153 68.27 7.65 13.62
C SER A 153 66.86 8.12 14.00
N GLN A 154 66.77 9.37 14.45
CA GLN A 154 65.56 9.95 14.98
C GLN A 154 65.27 11.30 14.30
N ALA A 155 64.00 11.57 14.01
CA ALA A 155 63.58 12.87 13.51
C ALA A 155 62.30 13.36 14.20
N THR A 156 62.29 14.63 14.58
CA THR A 156 61.10 15.36 15.01
C THR A 156 60.83 16.48 14.00
N VAL A 157 59.66 16.45 13.37
CA VAL A 157 59.23 17.38 12.32
C VAL A 157 57.92 18.04 12.73
N ASN A 158 57.93 19.35 12.95
CA ASN A 158 56.77 20.12 13.39
C ASN A 158 56.47 21.24 12.39
N SER A 159 55.20 21.40 11.99
CA SER A 159 54.75 22.55 11.18
C SER A 159 55.54 22.75 9.88
N CYS A 160 56.05 21.68 9.27
CA CYS A 160 56.92 21.77 8.10
C CYS A 160 56.17 21.51 6.79
N ILE A 161 56.76 21.95 5.68
CA ILE A 161 56.37 21.57 4.32
C ILE A 161 57.48 20.69 3.74
N LEU A 162 57.18 19.41 3.50
CA LEU A 162 58.10 18.43 2.93
C LEU A 162 57.52 17.85 1.64
N ARG A 163 58.31 17.69 0.58
CA ARG A 163 57.83 16.91 -0.59
C ARG A 163 57.84 15.42 -0.33
N THR A 164 58.75 14.93 0.50
CA THR A 164 58.83 13.52 0.88
C THR A 164 59.34 13.37 2.32
N ALA A 165 58.81 12.41 3.05
CA ALA A 165 59.37 11.94 4.30
C ALA A 165 59.54 10.42 4.24
N GLY A 166 60.49 9.86 4.96
CA GLY A 166 60.58 8.41 5.08
C GLY A 166 61.50 7.93 6.19
N SER A 167 61.32 6.65 6.52
CA SER A 167 62.00 5.98 7.62
C SER A 167 62.32 4.53 7.26
N SER A 168 63.50 4.04 7.64
CA SER A 168 63.92 2.63 7.53
C SER A 168 64.81 2.22 8.72
N ASP A 169 65.09 0.92 8.82
CA ASP A 169 66.11 0.30 9.67
C ASP A 169 66.08 0.76 11.13
N ASP A 170 65.00 0.43 11.84
CA ASP A 170 64.81 0.75 13.26
C ASP A 170 64.75 2.25 13.62
N SER A 171 64.60 3.16 12.66
CA SER A 171 64.47 4.60 12.93
C SER A 171 63.14 4.98 13.62
N LEU A 172 63.13 6.16 14.26
CA LEU A 172 61.96 6.75 14.90
C LEU A 172 61.67 8.14 14.33
N VAL A 173 60.49 8.33 13.74
CA VAL A 173 60.09 9.60 13.13
C VAL A 173 58.78 10.10 13.71
N ASP A 174 58.81 11.29 14.29
CA ASP A 174 57.62 12.01 14.77
C ASP A 174 57.34 13.21 13.86
N ILE A 175 56.19 13.21 13.18
CA ILE A 175 55.74 14.30 12.31
C ILE A 175 54.42 14.87 12.88
N ASN A 176 54.36 16.18 13.03
CA ASN A 176 53.21 16.88 13.57
C ASN A 176 52.86 18.13 12.76
N SER A 177 51.57 18.33 12.50
CA SER A 177 51.01 19.56 11.93
C SER A 177 51.67 19.99 10.61
N SER A 178 52.11 19.03 9.78
CA SER A 178 52.93 19.28 8.60
C SER A 178 52.19 18.99 7.28
N GLU A 179 52.70 19.52 6.18
CA GLU A 179 52.27 19.20 4.80
C GLU A 179 53.32 18.32 4.13
N LEU A 180 52.94 17.10 3.73
CA LEU A 180 53.83 16.08 3.18
C LEU A 180 53.37 15.66 1.79
N GLY A 181 54.25 15.71 0.78
CA GLY A 181 53.92 15.23 -0.56
C GLY A 181 53.82 13.71 -0.69
N SER A 182 54.64 12.95 0.05
CA SER A 182 54.56 11.49 0.17
C SER A 182 55.31 10.98 1.39
N VAL A 183 54.93 9.82 1.92
CA VAL A 183 55.60 9.17 3.05
C VAL A 183 55.91 7.71 2.71
N GLY A 184 57.16 7.27 2.92
CA GLY A 184 57.58 5.86 2.79
C GLY A 184 58.20 5.34 4.08
N ILE A 185 57.66 4.24 4.62
CA ILE A 185 58.07 3.67 5.91
C ILE A 185 58.43 2.21 5.70
N ASN A 186 59.69 1.85 5.88
CA ASN A 186 60.24 0.51 5.59
C ASN A 186 60.96 -0.08 6.82
N ASP A 187 61.36 -1.35 6.74
CA ASP A 187 62.41 -1.99 7.55
C ASP A 187 62.33 -1.72 9.06
N ASP A 188 61.23 -2.12 9.70
CA ASP A 188 61.04 -2.02 11.16
C ASP A 188 61.21 -0.62 11.76
N SER A 189 60.96 0.44 10.98
CA SER A 189 60.90 1.81 11.48
C SER A 189 59.55 2.13 12.15
N GLN A 190 59.60 2.97 13.19
CA GLN A 190 58.41 3.50 13.87
C GLN A 190 58.17 4.94 13.42
N THR A 191 56.97 5.22 12.92
CA THR A 191 56.63 6.57 12.44
C THR A 191 55.27 7.00 12.97
N ASN A 192 55.24 8.14 13.66
CA ASN A 192 54.04 8.76 14.21
C ASN A 192 53.75 10.05 13.43
N ILE A 193 52.58 10.13 12.78
CA ILE A 193 52.14 11.31 12.03
C ILE A 193 50.85 11.83 12.64
N THR A 194 50.85 13.10 13.01
CA THR A 194 49.73 13.74 13.72
C THR A 194 49.32 15.05 13.06
N ALA A 195 48.01 15.33 13.00
CA ALA A 195 47.44 16.60 12.54
C ALA A 195 47.94 17.10 11.17
N SER A 196 48.31 16.20 10.25
CA SER A 196 49.05 16.54 9.03
C SER A 196 48.24 16.34 7.75
N GLN A 197 48.58 17.07 6.70
CA GLN A 197 48.11 16.84 5.33
C GLN A 197 49.17 16.04 4.57
N ILE A 198 48.78 14.91 4.01
CA ILE A 198 49.71 13.92 3.50
C ILE A 198 49.26 13.50 2.09
N GLY A 199 50.19 13.39 1.17
CA GLY A 199 49.94 12.67 -0.08
C GLY A 199 49.86 11.16 0.15
N PRO A 200 50.37 10.33 -0.78
CA PRO A 200 50.41 8.88 -0.60
C PRO A 200 51.36 8.44 0.54
N VAL A 201 50.90 7.51 1.36
CA VAL A 201 51.65 6.82 2.42
C VAL A 201 51.83 5.35 2.03
N VAL A 202 53.07 4.86 2.06
CA VAL A 202 53.42 3.45 1.86
C VAL A 202 54.12 2.92 3.11
N VAL A 203 53.63 1.82 3.64
CA VAL A 203 54.14 1.16 4.85
C VAL A 203 54.53 -0.28 4.52
N GLU A 204 55.78 -0.61 4.81
CA GLU A 204 56.45 -1.91 4.71
C GLU A 204 57.32 -2.15 5.97
N SER A 205 56.73 -2.02 7.17
CA SER A 205 57.48 -2.06 8.46
C SER A 205 56.80 -2.93 9.52
N GLY A 206 57.54 -3.84 10.15
CA GLY A 206 57.04 -4.68 11.26
C GLY A 206 56.76 -3.92 12.56
N LYS A 207 57.14 -2.64 12.64
CA LYS A 207 56.85 -1.74 13.77
C LYS A 207 55.62 -0.85 13.53
N PRO A 208 54.99 -0.36 14.61
CA PRO A 208 53.79 0.45 14.49
C PRO A 208 54.02 1.76 13.73
N THR A 209 53.16 2.01 12.74
CA THR A 209 52.95 3.30 12.10
C THR A 209 51.65 3.89 12.62
N ILE A 210 51.69 5.09 13.20
CA ILE A 210 50.52 5.74 13.81
C ILE A 210 50.16 6.98 12.98
N LEU A 211 48.94 7.03 12.44
CA LEU A 211 48.35 8.23 11.83
C LEU A 211 47.21 8.73 12.73
N LYS A 212 47.27 9.99 13.16
CA LYS A 212 46.24 10.59 14.00
C LYS A 212 45.81 11.96 13.52
N ASP A 213 44.52 12.20 13.39
CA ASP A 213 43.93 13.48 12.99
C ASP A 213 44.49 14.01 11.65
N CYS A 214 44.81 13.11 10.71
CA CYS A 214 45.44 13.43 9.44
C CYS A 214 44.48 13.40 8.25
N THR A 215 44.81 14.09 7.16
CA THR A 215 44.21 13.87 5.84
C THR A 215 45.25 13.26 4.92
N ALA A 216 44.99 12.10 4.32
CA ALA A 216 45.91 11.45 3.38
C ALA A 216 45.25 11.07 2.06
N ASP A 217 45.93 11.31 0.93
CA ASP A 217 45.42 10.93 -0.39
C ASP A 217 45.21 9.42 -0.52
N ALA A 218 46.20 8.64 -0.06
CA ALA A 218 46.15 7.18 -0.08
C ALA A 218 47.05 6.58 1.01
N LEU A 219 46.67 5.42 1.52
CA LEU A 219 47.46 4.61 2.45
C LEU A 219 47.60 3.20 1.90
N ARG A 220 48.83 2.70 1.82
CA ARG A 220 49.15 1.35 1.32
C ARG A 220 49.97 0.62 2.36
N GLY A 221 49.42 -0.46 2.92
CA GLY A 221 50.12 -1.34 3.87
C GLY A 221 50.52 -2.65 3.20
N TRP A 222 51.82 -2.97 3.19
CA TRP A 222 52.40 -4.14 2.53
C TRP A 222 53.23 -4.95 3.54
N GLY A 223 53.40 -6.26 3.32
CA GLY A 223 54.21 -7.12 4.19
C GLY A 223 53.68 -7.19 5.64
N GLU A 224 54.57 -7.31 6.62
CA GLU A 224 54.24 -7.43 8.06
C GLU A 224 53.85 -6.08 8.72
N SER A 225 53.26 -5.17 7.95
CA SER A 225 52.99 -3.80 8.39
C SER A 225 52.04 -3.71 9.57
N LYS A 226 52.37 -2.89 10.57
CA LYS A 226 51.46 -2.57 11.69
C LYS A 226 51.00 -1.13 11.61
N ILE A 227 49.70 -0.89 11.39
CA ILE A 227 49.16 0.44 11.13
C ILE A 227 48.04 0.77 12.13
N ALA A 228 48.12 1.92 12.78
CA ALA A 228 47.05 2.45 13.62
C ALA A 228 46.60 3.81 13.09
N VAL A 229 45.32 3.94 12.74
CA VAL A 229 44.74 5.17 12.19
C VAL A 229 43.60 5.65 13.10
N SER A 230 43.62 6.93 13.47
CA SER A 230 42.57 7.52 14.33
C SER A 230 42.24 8.96 13.95
N GLY A 231 40.95 9.30 13.80
CA GLY A 231 40.56 10.68 13.48
C GLY A 231 40.92 11.14 12.07
N CYS A 232 41.24 10.24 11.15
CA CYS A 232 41.80 10.58 9.84
C CYS A 232 40.75 10.58 8.72
N THR A 233 41.04 11.29 7.63
CA THR A 233 40.33 11.19 6.34
C THR A 233 41.29 10.65 5.28
N LEU A 234 40.97 9.50 4.70
CA LEU A 234 41.77 8.83 3.69
C LEU A 234 41.01 8.77 2.36
N GLY A 235 41.67 9.08 1.24
CA GLY A 235 41.09 8.89 -0.09
C GLY A 235 40.95 7.42 -0.48
N ASP A 236 42.06 6.67 -0.44
CA ASP A 236 42.15 5.25 -0.80
C ASP A 236 42.94 4.48 0.28
N TYR A 237 42.46 3.32 0.72
CA TYR A 237 43.21 2.40 1.56
C TYR A 237 43.31 1.02 0.91
N ARG A 238 44.54 0.57 0.70
CA ARG A 238 44.83 -0.78 0.18
C ARG A 238 45.74 -1.54 1.12
N TYR A 239 45.41 -2.79 1.39
CA TYR A 239 46.26 -3.65 2.20
C TYR A 239 46.43 -5.05 1.59
N SER A 240 47.66 -5.57 1.66
CA SER A 240 48.02 -6.90 1.19
C SER A 240 48.10 -7.91 2.34
N ASP A 241 48.57 -9.13 2.05
CA ASP A 241 48.85 -10.15 3.06
C ASP A 241 49.79 -9.63 4.16
N TYR A 242 49.53 -10.09 5.40
CA TYR A 242 50.32 -9.87 6.62
C TYR A 242 50.24 -8.50 7.32
N VAL A 243 49.39 -7.59 6.83
CA VAL A 243 49.19 -6.28 7.48
C VAL A 243 48.23 -6.40 8.67
N GLU A 244 48.67 -5.93 9.84
CA GLU A 244 47.82 -5.69 11.00
C GLU A 244 47.43 -4.20 11.02
N ALA A 245 46.16 -3.89 10.76
CA ALA A 245 45.71 -2.51 10.77
C ALA A 245 44.45 -2.32 11.63
N SER A 246 44.40 -1.17 12.31
CA SER A 246 43.27 -0.73 13.12
C SER A 246 42.89 0.70 12.78
N PHE A 247 41.58 0.92 12.58
CA PHE A 247 41.03 2.22 12.27
C PHE A 247 39.99 2.61 13.32
N SER A 248 40.01 3.87 13.75
CA SER A 248 38.98 4.43 14.64
C SER A 248 38.58 5.85 14.24
N ASN A 249 37.29 6.19 14.30
CA ASN A 249 36.79 7.55 14.08
C ASN A 249 37.35 8.21 12.79
N SER A 250 37.42 7.46 11.70
CA SER A 250 38.06 7.90 10.45
C SER A 250 37.08 7.74 9.28
N SER A 251 37.39 8.36 8.15
CA SER A 251 36.66 8.17 6.89
C SER A 251 37.60 7.65 5.80
N ILE A 252 37.12 6.71 4.98
CA ILE A 252 37.85 6.13 3.85
C ILE A 252 36.98 6.30 2.60
N GLY A 253 37.52 6.82 1.50
CA GLY A 253 36.81 6.80 0.21
C GLY A 253 36.66 5.37 -0.30
N ASP A 254 37.76 4.81 -0.81
CA ASP A 254 37.82 3.44 -1.33
C ASP A 254 38.66 2.51 -0.43
N LEU A 255 38.11 1.34 -0.08
CA LEU A 255 38.80 0.26 0.63
C LEU A 255 39.00 -0.94 -0.32
N ASP A 256 40.24 -1.37 -0.56
CA ASP A 256 40.58 -2.61 -1.29
C ASP A 256 41.41 -3.55 -0.41
N ALA A 257 40.83 -4.67 -0.04
CA ALA A 257 41.32 -5.58 0.97
C ALA A 257 41.62 -6.97 0.39
N THR A 258 42.87 -7.44 0.51
CA THR A 258 43.22 -8.80 0.06
C THR A 258 43.90 -9.70 1.10
N GLY A 259 44.26 -9.14 2.27
CA GLY A 259 45.13 -9.83 3.22
C GLY A 259 44.42 -10.73 4.24
N ILE A 260 45.09 -11.84 4.59
CA ILE A 260 44.60 -12.89 5.52
C ILE A 260 44.51 -12.43 6.99
N GLN A 261 45.30 -11.42 7.38
CA GLN A 261 45.30 -10.94 8.76
C GLN A 261 44.03 -10.15 9.08
N PRO A 262 43.51 -10.21 10.33
CA PRO A 262 42.33 -9.46 10.71
C PRO A 262 42.53 -7.94 10.57
N LEU A 263 41.68 -7.30 9.76
CA LEU A 263 41.53 -5.84 9.71
C LEU A 263 40.34 -5.44 10.59
N ILE A 264 40.58 -4.60 11.61
CA ILE A 264 39.53 -4.13 12.52
C ILE A 264 39.21 -2.66 12.24
N LEU A 265 37.98 -2.39 11.81
CA LEU A 265 37.43 -1.06 11.53
C LEU A 265 36.38 -0.73 12.59
N ASN A 266 36.59 0.33 13.39
CA ASN A 266 35.64 0.77 14.40
C ASN A 266 35.17 2.20 14.13
N GLN A 267 33.85 2.42 14.05
CA GLN A 267 33.26 3.76 13.88
C GLN A 267 33.81 4.49 12.64
N ILE A 268 33.83 3.78 11.51
CA ILE A 268 34.37 4.27 10.24
C ILE A 268 33.25 4.57 9.25
N VAL A 269 33.39 5.64 8.48
CA VAL A 269 32.57 5.91 7.30
C VAL A 269 33.36 5.50 6.05
N ILE A 270 32.79 4.63 5.22
CA ILE A 270 33.42 4.10 4.00
C ILE A 270 32.48 4.35 2.82
N GLU A 271 32.94 5.02 1.77
CA GLU A 271 32.09 5.21 0.58
C GLU A 271 31.92 3.90 -0.20
N SER A 272 33.03 3.19 -0.45
CA SER A 272 33.05 1.92 -1.18
C SER A 272 34.12 0.98 -0.64
N ALA A 273 33.79 -0.30 -0.52
CA ALA A 273 34.69 -1.35 -0.04
C ALA A 273 34.62 -2.61 -0.91
N ILE A 274 35.78 -3.15 -1.24
CA ILE A 274 35.96 -4.37 -2.00
C ILE A 274 36.89 -5.30 -1.21
N LEU A 275 36.38 -6.47 -0.81
CA LEU A 275 37.13 -7.52 -0.13
C LEU A 275 37.32 -8.69 -1.10
N ARG A 276 38.56 -9.10 -1.35
CA ARG A 276 38.88 -10.18 -2.31
C ARG A 276 39.94 -11.11 -1.76
N GLY A 277 39.99 -12.32 -2.31
CA GLY A 277 40.91 -13.34 -1.83
C GLY A 277 40.60 -13.71 -0.39
N SER A 278 41.63 -13.83 0.44
CA SER A 278 41.49 -14.28 1.82
C SER A 278 41.25 -13.14 2.82
N ALA A 279 40.67 -12.01 2.39
CA ALA A 279 40.46 -10.85 3.27
C ALA A 279 39.67 -11.22 4.52
N ASN A 280 40.14 -10.82 5.70
CA ASN A 280 39.46 -11.06 6.98
C ASN A 280 39.19 -9.72 7.66
N VAL A 281 37.97 -9.20 7.54
CA VAL A 281 37.63 -7.84 7.98
C VAL A 281 36.53 -7.88 9.03
N THR A 282 36.71 -7.15 10.13
CA THR A 282 35.68 -6.89 11.13
C THR A 282 35.35 -5.40 11.13
N MET A 283 34.10 -5.06 10.85
CA MET A 283 33.57 -3.70 10.88
C MET A 283 32.59 -3.56 12.04
N ASN A 284 32.84 -2.62 12.95
CA ASN A 284 32.04 -2.42 14.15
C ASN A 284 31.57 -0.97 14.23
N GLN A 285 30.26 -0.76 14.24
CA GLN A 285 29.62 0.57 14.19
C GLN A 285 30.06 1.39 12.96
N CYS A 286 30.28 0.73 11.82
CA CYS A 286 30.67 1.40 10.59
C CYS A 286 29.44 1.80 9.75
N SER A 287 29.63 2.77 8.87
CA SER A 287 28.68 3.14 7.82
C SER A 287 29.34 2.98 6.46
N VAL A 288 28.79 2.10 5.62
CA VAL A 288 29.37 1.73 4.33
C VAL A 288 28.36 2.02 3.23
N GLY A 289 28.76 2.73 2.18
CA GLY A 289 27.90 2.90 1.01
C GLY A 289 27.72 1.57 0.27
N THR A 290 28.79 1.07 -0.34
CA THR A 290 28.78 -0.23 -1.04
C THR A 290 29.87 -1.15 -0.50
N LEU A 291 29.51 -2.40 -0.20
CA LEU A 291 30.43 -3.44 0.23
C LEU A 291 30.32 -4.66 -0.68
N GLU A 292 31.41 -4.99 -1.38
CA GLU A 292 31.52 -6.18 -2.22
C GLU A 292 32.53 -7.17 -1.63
N VAL A 293 32.13 -8.43 -1.44
CA VAL A 293 32.93 -9.49 -0.81
C VAL A 293 33.07 -10.67 -1.76
N TYR A 294 34.31 -11.07 -2.05
CA TYR A 294 34.65 -12.08 -3.06
C TYR A 294 35.66 -13.12 -2.54
N LEU A 295 35.66 -14.30 -3.14
CA LEU A 295 36.80 -15.24 -3.21
C LEU A 295 37.36 -15.78 -1.86
N ASN A 296 36.52 -16.38 -1.01
CA ASN A 296 36.91 -16.88 0.34
C ASN A 296 37.26 -15.79 1.36
N SER A 297 36.78 -14.56 1.17
CA SER A 297 36.89 -13.52 2.19
C SER A 297 35.93 -13.79 3.35
N ALA A 298 36.36 -13.43 4.55
CA ALA A 298 35.56 -13.43 5.76
C ALA A 298 35.25 -11.99 6.18
N ILE A 299 33.97 -11.70 6.42
CA ILE A 299 33.50 -10.39 6.87
C ILE A 299 32.64 -10.55 8.12
N THR A 300 32.87 -9.69 9.11
CA THR A 300 31.98 -9.52 10.26
C THR A 300 31.52 -8.07 10.34
N LEU A 301 30.23 -7.82 10.14
CA LEU A 301 29.58 -6.53 10.38
C LEU A 301 28.92 -6.58 11.77
N TRP A 302 29.31 -5.69 12.67
CA TRP A 302 28.74 -5.58 14.01
C TRP A 302 28.09 -4.22 14.19
N ASN A 303 26.79 -4.18 14.48
CA ASN A 303 26.00 -2.95 14.66
C ASN A 303 26.28 -1.88 13.58
N SER A 304 26.41 -2.31 12.32
CA SER A 304 26.89 -1.47 11.22
C SER A 304 25.77 -1.21 10.21
N THR A 305 25.95 -0.17 9.40
CA THR A 305 25.04 0.19 8.30
C THR A 305 25.71 -0.02 6.95
N CYS A 306 24.99 -0.58 5.98
CA CYS A 306 25.48 -0.79 4.61
C CYS A 306 24.36 -0.56 3.59
N ASP A 307 24.49 0.41 2.68
CA ASP A 307 23.41 0.66 1.71
C ASP A 307 23.28 -0.51 0.72
N ASN A 308 24.41 -0.99 0.18
CA ASN A 308 24.45 -2.12 -0.76
C ASN A 308 25.52 -3.15 -0.35
N PHE A 309 25.10 -4.37 -0.06
CA PHE A 309 25.95 -5.48 0.33
C PHE A 309 25.90 -6.62 -0.69
N PHE A 310 27.03 -6.93 -1.31
CA PHE A 310 27.16 -8.00 -2.30
C PHE A 310 28.21 -9.00 -1.85
N SER A 311 27.84 -10.26 -1.64
CA SER A 311 28.75 -11.34 -1.32
C SER A 311 28.68 -12.46 -2.34
N THR A 312 29.83 -12.92 -2.81
CA THR A 312 29.92 -13.98 -3.82
C THR A 312 31.19 -14.83 -3.68
N GLN A 313 31.18 -16.04 -4.25
CA GLN A 313 32.34 -16.92 -4.40
C GLN A 313 32.95 -17.37 -3.06
N TYR A 314 32.23 -18.20 -2.31
CA TYR A 314 32.71 -18.88 -1.09
C TYR A 314 33.06 -17.97 0.08
N ALA A 315 32.47 -16.78 0.17
CA ALA A 315 32.69 -15.88 1.30
C ALA A 315 31.94 -16.33 2.57
N ASP A 316 32.54 -16.05 3.72
CA ASP A 316 31.96 -16.27 5.05
C ASP A 316 31.47 -14.92 5.61
N VAL A 317 30.16 -14.77 5.75
CA VAL A 317 29.50 -13.50 6.07
C VAL A 317 28.84 -13.57 7.45
N ASN A 318 29.29 -12.75 8.40
CA ASN A 318 28.64 -12.58 9.70
C ASN A 318 28.05 -11.17 9.79
N ILE A 319 26.72 -11.04 9.83
CA ILE A 319 26.03 -9.77 10.05
C ILE A 319 25.37 -9.85 11.42
N LEU A 320 25.94 -9.15 12.38
CA LEU A 320 25.64 -9.29 13.79
C LEU A 320 25.14 -7.95 14.35
N GLY A 321 24.07 -8.00 15.12
CA GLY A 321 23.52 -6.85 15.84
C GLY A 321 23.17 -7.22 17.28
N THR A 322 22.51 -6.28 17.95
CA THR A 322 21.90 -6.50 19.27
C THR A 322 20.49 -5.91 19.29
N PRO A 323 19.61 -6.32 20.22
CA PRO A 323 18.27 -5.70 20.36
C PRO A 323 18.28 -4.18 20.53
N SER A 324 19.39 -3.61 21.04
CA SER A 324 19.56 -2.17 21.25
C SER A 324 20.31 -1.44 20.13
N ALA A 325 20.89 -2.19 19.18
CA ALA A 325 21.69 -1.66 18.08
C ALA A 325 21.68 -2.70 16.96
N GLU A 326 20.64 -2.69 16.14
CA GLU A 326 20.53 -3.57 14.98
C GLU A 326 21.53 -3.13 13.89
N SER A 327 22.01 -4.09 13.10
CA SER A 327 22.67 -3.75 11.83
C SER A 327 21.60 -3.45 10.79
N TYR A 328 21.80 -2.42 9.97
CA TYR A 328 20.84 -2.03 8.93
C TYR A 328 21.49 -2.14 7.55
N LEU A 329 20.89 -2.92 6.66
CA LEU A 329 21.36 -3.09 5.30
C LEU A 329 20.22 -2.75 4.33
N GLY A 330 20.51 -2.00 3.27
CA GLY A 330 19.53 -1.74 2.22
C GLY A 330 19.29 -3.01 1.38
N ASP A 331 20.06 -3.14 0.31
CA ASP A 331 20.07 -4.33 -0.56
C ASP A 331 21.18 -5.29 -0.13
N CYS A 332 20.82 -6.51 0.27
CA CYS A 332 21.77 -7.56 0.66
C CYS A 332 21.63 -8.78 -0.26
N LEU A 333 22.69 -9.07 -1.03
CA LEU A 333 22.75 -10.18 -1.98
C LEU A 333 23.90 -11.13 -1.63
N ILE A 334 23.59 -12.36 -1.20
CA ILE A 334 24.56 -13.40 -0.83
C ILE A 334 24.44 -14.58 -1.80
N THR A 335 25.49 -14.84 -2.58
CA THR A 335 25.43 -15.78 -3.70
C THR A 335 26.68 -16.66 -3.85
N GLN A 336 26.59 -17.69 -4.67
CA GLN A 336 27.70 -18.54 -5.12
C GLN A 336 28.46 -19.22 -3.96
N ILE A 337 27.74 -20.09 -3.24
CA ILE A 337 28.30 -20.98 -2.21
C ILE A 337 28.87 -20.19 -1.00
N CYS A 338 28.25 -19.06 -0.65
CA CYS A 338 28.60 -18.35 0.58
C CYS A 338 27.98 -19.04 1.81
N THR A 339 28.60 -18.85 2.97
CA THR A 339 27.96 -19.13 4.27
C THR A 339 27.62 -17.80 4.95
N ALA A 340 26.43 -17.70 5.53
CA ALA A 340 25.99 -16.48 6.20
C ALA A 340 25.38 -16.75 7.57
N THR A 341 25.78 -15.97 8.57
CA THR A 341 25.11 -15.88 9.87
C THR A 341 24.62 -14.45 10.07
N ILE A 342 23.31 -14.27 10.13
CA ILE A 342 22.62 -12.99 10.23
C ILE A 342 21.85 -12.99 11.54
N THR A 343 22.08 -12.01 12.41
CA THR A 343 21.39 -11.90 13.71
C THR A 343 21.11 -10.43 14.03
N TRP A 344 19.91 -10.09 14.53
CA TRP A 344 19.52 -8.72 14.91
C TRP A 344 19.80 -7.69 13.81
N SER A 345 19.33 -7.98 12.61
CA SER A 345 19.57 -7.15 11.42
C SER A 345 18.27 -6.77 10.72
N ASN A 346 18.26 -5.61 10.10
CA ASN A 346 17.12 -5.06 9.38
C ASN A 346 17.49 -4.86 7.89
N PHE A 347 16.66 -5.38 6.99
CA PHE A 347 16.88 -5.34 5.55
C PHE A 347 15.71 -4.69 4.81
N GLU A 348 16.00 -3.90 3.77
CA GLU A 348 14.96 -3.61 2.76
C GLU A 348 14.76 -4.83 1.86
N TYR A 349 15.85 -5.43 1.39
CA TYR A 349 15.88 -6.60 0.51
C TYR A 349 17.00 -7.58 0.91
N LEU A 350 16.67 -8.86 1.10
CA LEU A 350 17.61 -9.94 1.40
C LEU A 350 17.43 -11.09 0.39
N GLU A 351 18.45 -11.35 -0.42
CA GLU A 351 18.49 -12.48 -1.36
C GLU A 351 19.63 -13.44 -1.06
N ILE A 352 19.30 -14.71 -0.85
CA ILE A 352 20.24 -15.83 -0.70
C ILE A 352 20.10 -16.77 -1.91
N ALA A 353 21.15 -16.91 -2.73
CA ALA A 353 21.08 -17.70 -3.96
C ALA A 353 22.32 -18.56 -4.26
N HIS A 354 22.24 -19.39 -5.31
CA HIS A 354 23.36 -20.16 -5.88
C HIS A 354 24.11 -21.04 -4.87
N SER A 355 23.39 -21.95 -4.21
CA SER A 355 23.96 -22.95 -3.28
C SER A 355 24.63 -22.38 -2.03
N SER A 356 24.23 -21.17 -1.64
CA SER A 356 24.62 -20.56 -0.37
C SER A 356 23.82 -21.15 0.81
N THR A 357 24.42 -21.13 1.99
CA THR A 357 23.78 -21.48 3.26
C THR A 357 23.64 -20.25 4.14
N ALA A 358 22.50 -20.08 4.81
CA ALA A 358 22.27 -18.93 5.69
C ALA A 358 21.52 -19.32 6.97
N GLN A 359 21.94 -18.76 8.10
CA GLN A 359 21.20 -18.75 9.36
C GLN A 359 20.75 -17.32 9.62
N VAL A 360 19.44 -17.08 9.75
CA VAL A 360 18.86 -15.76 9.95
C VAL A 360 18.06 -15.76 11.25
N ASN A 361 18.51 -15.01 12.24
CA ASN A 361 17.96 -15.03 13.60
C ASN A 361 17.52 -13.63 14.02
N ASP A 362 16.39 -13.50 14.71
CA ASP A 362 15.96 -12.26 15.38
C ASP A 362 16.03 -11.02 14.45
N SER A 363 15.66 -11.18 13.19
CA SER A 363 15.89 -10.17 12.13
C SER A 363 14.59 -9.77 11.43
N TYR A 364 14.60 -8.60 10.79
CA TYR A 364 13.50 -8.11 9.96
C TYR A 364 13.97 -7.93 8.52
N ALA A 365 13.17 -8.32 7.53
CA ALA A 365 13.39 -7.92 6.14
C ALA A 365 12.08 -7.51 5.47
N GLY A 366 12.10 -6.41 4.72
CA GLY A 366 11.00 -6.06 3.84
C GLY A 366 10.74 -7.20 2.85
N TYR A 367 11.75 -7.60 2.10
CA TYR A 367 11.64 -8.68 1.13
C TYR A 367 12.71 -9.74 1.33
N PHE A 368 12.32 -10.99 1.55
CA PHE A 368 13.21 -12.14 1.60
C PHE A 368 13.06 -13.03 0.37
N ASN A 369 14.17 -13.44 -0.23
CA ASN A 369 14.17 -14.19 -1.48
C ASN A 369 15.25 -15.26 -1.57
N THR A 370 14.88 -16.45 -2.06
CA THR A 370 15.82 -17.43 -2.61
C THR A 370 15.38 -17.80 -4.02
N TRP A 371 15.54 -16.89 -4.99
CA TRP A 371 15.17 -17.15 -6.38
C TRP A 371 16.41 -17.60 -7.17
N ARG A 372 16.23 -18.46 -8.20
CA ARG A 372 17.23 -18.95 -9.20
C ARG A 372 17.64 -20.44 -9.14
N TYR A 373 16.68 -21.36 -9.00
CA TYR A 373 16.78 -22.80 -9.37
C TYR A 373 17.97 -23.62 -8.83
N THR A 374 18.72 -23.10 -7.86
CA THR A 374 19.84 -23.79 -7.22
C THR A 374 19.53 -23.95 -5.74
N ALA A 375 19.77 -25.14 -5.21
CA ALA A 375 19.47 -25.48 -3.82
C ALA A 375 20.28 -24.65 -2.82
N CYS A 376 19.63 -23.65 -2.20
CA CYS A 376 20.10 -23.02 -0.97
C CYS A 376 19.55 -23.75 0.26
N LEU A 377 20.25 -23.62 1.40
CA LEU A 377 19.78 -24.07 2.71
C LEU A 377 19.68 -22.86 3.63
N VAL A 378 18.46 -22.49 4.01
CA VAL A 378 18.22 -21.34 4.89
C VAL A 378 17.52 -21.81 6.15
N ASP A 379 18.04 -21.41 7.31
CA ASP A 379 17.44 -21.65 8.62
C ASP A 379 17.09 -20.31 9.27
N ILE A 380 15.82 -20.12 9.64
CA ILE A 380 15.24 -18.83 10.02
C ILE A 380 14.57 -18.94 11.39
N TRP A 381 14.95 -18.08 12.34
CA TRP A 381 14.43 -18.12 13.71
C TRP A 381 13.99 -16.73 14.17
N ARG A 382 12.78 -16.62 14.73
CA ARG A 382 12.25 -15.39 15.34
C ARG A 382 12.35 -14.16 14.43
N CYS A 383 12.13 -14.35 13.13
CA CYS A 383 12.22 -13.28 12.13
C CYS A 383 10.83 -12.76 11.74
N ARG A 384 10.81 -11.55 11.15
CA ARG A 384 9.61 -10.93 10.59
C ARG A 384 9.87 -10.47 9.17
N PHE A 385 9.01 -10.88 8.24
CA PHE A 385 9.10 -10.53 6.83
C PHE A 385 7.85 -9.81 6.36
N HIS A 386 7.99 -8.85 5.44
CA HIS A 386 6.82 -8.32 4.74
C HIS A 386 6.43 -9.24 3.57
N GLU A 387 7.42 -9.64 2.76
CA GLU A 387 7.30 -10.66 1.71
C GLU A 387 8.36 -11.76 1.88
N PHE A 388 7.97 -13.01 1.61
CA PHE A 388 8.81 -14.20 1.74
C PHE A 388 8.72 -15.09 0.50
N ARG A 389 9.82 -15.30 -0.22
CA ARG A 389 9.82 -16.13 -1.43
C ARG A 389 10.93 -17.17 -1.41
N VAL A 390 10.56 -18.42 -1.68
CA VAL A 390 11.50 -19.55 -1.72
C VAL A 390 11.28 -20.34 -3.01
N SER A 391 12.32 -20.53 -3.81
CA SER A 391 12.29 -21.36 -5.02
C SER A 391 13.56 -22.21 -5.13
N GLY A 392 13.40 -23.49 -5.47
CA GLY A 392 14.50 -24.43 -5.67
C GLY A 392 15.37 -24.68 -4.44
N SER A 393 14.95 -24.26 -3.24
CA SER A 393 15.75 -24.20 -2.01
C SER A 393 15.05 -24.87 -0.83
N VAL A 394 15.81 -25.22 0.21
CA VAL A 394 15.29 -25.74 1.48
C VAL A 394 15.31 -24.61 2.51
N ALA A 395 14.14 -24.26 3.03
CA ALA A 395 13.98 -23.26 4.08
C ALA A 395 13.35 -23.92 5.33
N THR A 396 13.99 -23.74 6.48
CA THR A 396 13.43 -24.07 7.79
C THR A 396 13.12 -22.77 8.51
N MET A 397 11.92 -22.65 9.09
CA MET A 397 11.46 -21.44 9.75
C MET A 397 10.85 -21.75 11.12
N HIS A 398 11.25 -21.01 12.15
CA HIS A 398 10.84 -21.20 13.54
C HIS A 398 10.40 -19.87 14.16
N ASP A 399 9.26 -19.86 14.84
CA ASP A 399 8.77 -18.73 15.64
C ASP A 399 8.76 -17.39 14.87
N SER A 400 8.50 -17.43 13.55
CA SER A 400 8.64 -16.27 12.65
C SER A 400 7.30 -15.84 12.04
N SER A 401 7.24 -14.64 11.47
CA SER A 401 6.02 -14.10 10.85
C SER A 401 6.26 -13.54 9.45
N VAL A 402 5.25 -13.66 8.58
CA VAL A 402 5.19 -13.00 7.27
C VAL A 402 3.90 -12.20 7.17
N GLU A 403 3.98 -10.91 6.91
CA GLU A 403 2.83 -10.00 6.96
C GLU A 403 1.93 -10.09 5.73
N ILE A 404 2.53 -10.04 4.53
CA ILE A 404 1.80 -9.91 3.27
C ILE A 404 1.83 -11.20 2.47
N TRP A 405 2.90 -11.49 1.74
CA TRP A 405 2.88 -12.58 0.77
C TRP A 405 4.01 -13.57 0.99
N SER A 406 3.64 -14.85 1.01
CA SER A 406 4.57 -15.97 1.01
C SER A 406 4.37 -16.84 -0.23
N ASN A 407 5.43 -17.03 -1.01
CA ASN A 407 5.41 -17.79 -2.27
C ASN A 407 6.49 -18.87 -2.27
N ILE A 408 6.07 -20.14 -2.25
CA ILE A 408 6.94 -21.32 -2.27
C ILE A 408 6.80 -22.01 -3.63
N GLY A 409 7.82 -21.82 -4.47
CA GLY A 409 7.80 -22.22 -5.88
C GLY A 409 8.50 -23.53 -6.20
N VAL A 410 8.71 -23.77 -7.50
CA VAL A 410 9.31 -24.99 -8.06
C VAL A 410 10.46 -25.54 -7.22
N GLY A 411 10.35 -26.80 -6.80
CA GLY A 411 11.40 -27.53 -6.09
C GLY A 411 11.82 -26.98 -4.73
N ALA A 412 11.06 -26.05 -4.15
CA ALA A 412 11.32 -25.55 -2.80
C ALA A 412 10.72 -26.47 -1.73
N ASN A 413 11.44 -26.63 -0.61
CA ASN A 413 10.95 -27.32 0.58
C ASN A 413 10.89 -26.31 1.73
N LEU A 414 9.71 -26.06 2.28
CA LEU A 414 9.52 -25.23 3.48
C LEU A 414 9.13 -26.11 4.66
N SER A 415 9.90 -26.05 5.75
CA SER A 415 9.52 -26.59 7.06
C SER A 415 9.31 -25.43 8.04
N ALA A 416 8.07 -25.13 8.43
CA ALA A 416 7.76 -24.03 9.34
C ALA A 416 7.14 -24.53 10.66
N ILE A 417 7.63 -24.03 11.79
CA ILE A 417 7.15 -24.39 13.14
C ILE A 417 6.81 -23.10 13.90
N SER A 418 5.61 -23.03 14.49
CA SER A 418 5.15 -21.89 15.30
C SER A 418 5.18 -20.55 14.54
N CYS A 419 4.84 -20.56 13.25
CA CYS A 419 4.91 -19.38 12.39
C CYS A 419 3.54 -18.77 12.08
N ASP A 420 3.51 -17.47 11.79
CA ASP A 420 2.30 -16.74 11.38
C ASP A 420 2.43 -16.21 9.94
N PHE A 421 1.50 -16.59 9.07
CA PHE A 421 1.44 -16.19 7.67
C PHE A 421 0.16 -15.36 7.44
N GLY A 422 0.32 -14.04 7.49
CA GLY A 422 -0.77 -13.07 7.70
C GLY A 422 -1.80 -13.00 6.58
N LEU A 423 -1.38 -12.85 5.32
CA LEU A 423 -2.30 -12.60 4.20
C LEU A 423 -2.30 -13.65 3.09
N ASP A 424 -1.19 -14.35 2.82
CA ASP A 424 -1.14 -15.37 1.77
C ASP A 424 0.07 -16.30 1.92
N LEU A 425 -0.18 -17.61 1.93
CA LEU A 425 0.87 -18.63 1.78
C LEU A 425 0.53 -19.53 0.61
N THR A 426 1.20 -19.31 -0.52
CA THR A 426 1.00 -20.08 -1.75
C THR A 426 2.13 -21.06 -1.99
N PHE A 427 1.78 -22.32 -2.18
CA PHE A 427 2.66 -23.39 -2.67
C PHE A 427 2.28 -23.69 -4.12
N TYR A 428 3.24 -23.59 -5.04
CA TYR A 428 3.01 -23.85 -6.45
C TYR A 428 4.09 -24.77 -7.05
N ASP A 429 3.81 -25.32 -8.23
CA ASP A 429 4.61 -26.34 -8.91
C ASP A 429 4.95 -27.53 -8.01
N THR A 430 6.22 -27.96 -7.96
CA THR A 430 6.68 -29.15 -7.21
C THR A 430 7.13 -28.83 -5.78
N SER A 431 6.63 -27.74 -5.19
CA SER A 431 7.01 -27.33 -3.82
C SER A 431 6.49 -28.31 -2.75
N VAL A 432 7.22 -28.44 -1.65
CA VAL A 432 6.83 -29.23 -0.48
C VAL A 432 6.77 -28.33 0.75
N GLY A 433 5.70 -28.44 1.52
CA GLY A 433 5.47 -27.71 2.77
C GLY A 433 5.21 -28.66 3.94
N TYR A 434 5.89 -28.43 5.06
CA TYR A 434 5.59 -29.04 6.35
C TYR A 434 5.40 -27.93 7.38
N LEU A 435 4.17 -27.74 7.86
CA LEU A 435 3.80 -26.63 8.74
C LEU A 435 3.26 -27.19 10.06
N GLU A 436 3.83 -26.78 11.19
CA GLU A 436 3.41 -27.22 12.52
C GLU A 436 3.16 -26.02 13.44
N ASN A 437 2.05 -26.03 14.19
CA ASN A 437 1.66 -24.93 15.09
C ASN A 437 1.59 -23.55 14.38
N CYS A 438 1.25 -23.52 13.09
CA CYS A 438 1.23 -22.29 12.30
C CYS A 438 -0.19 -21.71 12.11
N THR A 439 -0.28 -20.40 11.87
CA THR A 439 -1.52 -19.73 11.45
C THR A 439 -1.37 -19.22 10.01
N MET A 440 -2.39 -19.43 9.16
CA MET A 440 -2.37 -19.06 7.73
C MET A 440 -3.74 -18.55 7.27
N ASN A 441 -3.77 -17.43 6.54
CA ASN A 441 -5.03 -16.88 6.03
C ASN A 441 -4.90 -16.14 4.68
N PRO A 442 -4.98 -16.80 3.51
CA PRO A 442 -5.20 -18.24 3.31
C PRO A 442 -3.94 -19.04 2.95
N LEU A 443 -4.02 -20.36 3.11
CA LEU A 443 -3.11 -21.36 2.53
C LEU A 443 -3.59 -21.77 1.13
N ARG A 444 -2.71 -21.74 0.14
CA ARG A 444 -3.02 -22.02 -1.28
C ARG A 444 -2.10 -23.09 -1.87
N PRO A 445 -2.45 -24.38 -1.78
CA PRO A 445 -1.77 -25.41 -2.54
C PRO A 445 -2.21 -25.33 -4.02
N GLN A 446 -1.24 -25.34 -4.93
CA GLN A 446 -1.46 -25.29 -6.39
C GLN A 446 -0.57 -26.32 -7.10
N TYR A 447 -0.95 -26.68 -8.32
CA TYR A 447 -0.19 -27.58 -9.20
C TYR A 447 0.21 -28.89 -8.50
N GLU A 448 1.48 -29.31 -8.55
CA GLU A 448 1.99 -30.59 -7.99
C GLU A 448 2.50 -30.45 -6.56
N SER A 449 2.09 -29.40 -5.83
CA SER A 449 2.64 -29.09 -4.51
C SER A 449 2.17 -30.11 -3.47
N GLN A 450 3.01 -30.34 -2.46
CA GLN A 450 2.73 -31.27 -1.36
C GLN A 450 2.83 -30.56 -0.02
N VAL A 451 1.69 -30.30 0.62
CA VAL A 451 1.62 -29.55 1.87
C VAL A 451 1.08 -30.44 2.99
N VAL A 452 1.78 -30.49 4.11
CA VAL A 452 1.34 -31.14 5.35
C VAL A 452 1.21 -30.08 6.43
N ILE A 453 0.04 -29.96 7.06
CA ILE A 453 -0.17 -29.08 8.20
C ILE A 453 -0.51 -29.88 9.47
N ARG A 454 0.03 -29.48 10.61
CA ARG A 454 -0.18 -30.12 11.92
C ARG A 454 -0.43 -29.06 13.00
N ASN A 455 -1.47 -29.23 13.83
CA ASN A 455 -1.79 -28.27 14.90
C ASN A 455 -1.91 -26.82 14.40
N CYS A 456 -2.34 -26.63 13.16
CA CYS A 456 -2.39 -25.32 12.51
C CYS A 456 -3.81 -24.75 12.52
N THR A 457 -3.92 -23.44 12.29
CA THR A 457 -5.19 -22.80 11.91
C THR A 457 -5.06 -22.24 10.50
N ALA A 458 -5.92 -22.66 9.57
CA ALA A 458 -5.83 -22.25 8.17
C ALA A 458 -7.21 -21.96 7.55
N THR A 459 -7.32 -20.89 6.76
CA THR A 459 -8.32 -20.82 5.69
C THR A 459 -7.66 -21.38 4.44
N VAL A 460 -8.26 -22.38 3.77
CA VAL A 460 -7.68 -22.95 2.54
C VAL A 460 -8.30 -22.27 1.33
N SER A 461 -7.50 -21.88 0.36
CA SER A 461 -8.01 -21.35 -0.90
C SER A 461 -7.49 -22.13 -2.10
N VAL A 462 -8.42 -22.61 -2.92
CA VAL A 462 -8.14 -23.41 -4.11
C VAL A 462 -8.35 -22.53 -5.34
N PHE A 463 -7.31 -22.44 -6.16
CA PHE A 463 -7.33 -21.73 -7.44
C PHE A 463 -7.20 -22.78 -8.54
N ASP A 464 -8.24 -22.94 -9.35
CA ASP A 464 -8.16 -23.79 -10.53
C ASP A 464 -8.16 -22.93 -11.80
N TYR A 465 -7.14 -23.15 -12.63
CA TYR A 465 -6.91 -22.43 -13.88
C TYR A 465 -7.02 -23.33 -15.13
N ALA A 466 -7.24 -24.64 -14.98
CA ALA A 466 -7.04 -25.59 -16.09
C ALA A 466 -7.96 -26.81 -16.06
N ASP A 467 -9.21 -26.64 -15.63
CA ASP A 467 -10.25 -27.68 -15.61
C ASP A 467 -9.84 -28.93 -14.81
N ARG A 468 -8.98 -28.75 -13.78
CA ARG A 468 -8.37 -29.85 -13.05
C ARG A 468 -9.25 -30.32 -11.90
N VAL A 469 -10.04 -29.42 -11.31
CA VAL A 469 -10.98 -29.76 -10.24
C VAL A 469 -12.37 -29.87 -10.85
N ARG A 470 -12.88 -31.09 -11.08
CA ARG A 470 -14.26 -31.22 -11.63
C ARG A 470 -15.33 -31.31 -10.57
N THR A 471 -14.99 -31.88 -9.42
CA THR A 471 -15.95 -32.13 -8.35
C THR A 471 -15.30 -31.86 -7.01
N VAL A 472 -16.01 -31.09 -6.18
CA VAL A 472 -15.71 -30.81 -4.77
C VAL A 472 -16.85 -31.41 -3.94
N ASP A 473 -16.58 -32.40 -3.10
CA ASP A 473 -17.61 -33.08 -2.31
C ASP A 473 -17.18 -33.17 -0.84
N SER A 474 -18.04 -32.72 0.08
CA SER A 474 -17.86 -32.95 1.52
C SER A 474 -16.51 -32.46 2.09
N VAL A 475 -16.06 -31.26 1.69
CA VAL A 475 -14.80 -30.71 2.22
C VAL A 475 -14.89 -30.41 3.73
N PRO A 476 -13.89 -30.79 4.53
CA PRO A 476 -13.95 -30.67 5.98
C PRO A 476 -13.73 -29.22 6.46
N ALA A 477 -14.44 -28.79 7.50
CA ALA A 477 -14.23 -27.50 8.17
C ALA A 477 -14.31 -27.67 9.70
N GLY A 478 -13.71 -26.74 10.45
CA GLY A 478 -13.62 -26.81 11.92
C GLY A 478 -12.42 -27.62 12.42
N ASP A 479 -12.57 -28.30 13.55
CA ASP A 479 -11.50 -29.10 14.17
C ASP A 479 -11.31 -30.44 13.46
N ILE A 480 -10.18 -30.59 12.75
CA ILE A 480 -9.86 -31.77 11.93
C ILE A 480 -8.74 -32.57 12.58
N SER A 481 -9.02 -33.81 13.01
CA SER A 481 -8.00 -34.72 13.54
C SER A 481 -7.08 -35.24 12.44
N TYR A 482 -7.65 -35.62 11.30
CA TYR A 482 -6.92 -36.05 10.11
C TYR A 482 -7.76 -35.87 8.84
N TRP A 483 -7.13 -35.39 7.76
CA TRP A 483 -7.69 -35.39 6.41
C TRP A 483 -6.57 -35.30 5.37
N SER A 484 -6.74 -35.89 4.18
CA SER A 484 -5.80 -35.76 3.07
C SER A 484 -6.56 -35.64 1.75
N SER A 485 -6.15 -34.72 0.87
CA SER A 485 -6.80 -34.56 -0.43
C SER A 485 -6.69 -35.79 -1.32
N TYR A 486 -5.60 -36.58 -1.21
CA TYR A 486 -5.43 -37.84 -1.97
C TYR A 486 -6.24 -39.02 -1.43
N GLU A 487 -6.46 -39.07 -0.11
CA GLU A 487 -7.25 -40.14 0.50
C GLU A 487 -8.74 -39.81 0.50
N SER A 488 -9.07 -38.51 0.48
CA SER A 488 -10.42 -38.04 0.32
C SER A 488 -10.86 -38.14 -1.14
N ASN A 489 -12.08 -38.60 -1.37
CA ASN A 489 -12.74 -38.38 -2.66
C ASN A 489 -13.33 -36.95 -2.76
N ALA A 490 -12.92 -36.04 -1.87
CA ALA A 490 -13.48 -34.70 -1.77
C ALA A 490 -13.06 -33.80 -2.92
N PHE A 491 -11.93 -34.09 -3.57
CA PHE A 491 -11.51 -33.42 -4.78
C PHE A 491 -11.13 -34.46 -5.84
N LEU A 492 -11.84 -34.49 -6.97
CA LEU A 492 -11.47 -35.36 -8.10
C LEU A 492 -10.49 -34.65 -9.04
N ASN A 493 -9.39 -35.32 -9.37
CA ASN A 493 -8.32 -34.88 -10.30
C ASN A 493 -7.46 -33.68 -9.84
N VAL A 494 -7.38 -33.40 -8.53
CA VAL A 494 -6.39 -32.45 -8.01
C VAL A 494 -4.97 -32.96 -8.19
N GLN A 495 -4.06 -32.06 -8.56
CA GLN A 495 -2.64 -32.38 -8.69
C GLN A 495 -1.85 -32.07 -7.42
N TRP A 496 -2.43 -31.30 -6.51
CA TRP A 496 -1.82 -30.90 -5.25
C TRP A 496 -2.23 -31.86 -4.14
N ASN A 497 -1.35 -32.02 -3.17
CA ASN A 497 -1.59 -32.77 -1.95
C ASN A 497 -1.70 -31.82 -0.76
N LEU A 498 -2.81 -31.85 -0.04
CA LEU A 498 -2.92 -31.23 1.27
C LEU A 498 -3.27 -32.30 2.29
N THR A 499 -2.39 -32.52 3.26
CA THR A 499 -2.65 -33.39 4.41
C THR A 499 -2.71 -32.56 5.68
N VAL A 500 -3.74 -32.80 6.50
CA VAL A 500 -4.11 -32.03 7.67
C VAL A 500 -4.11 -32.94 8.89
N TYR A 501 -3.46 -32.55 9.98
CA TYR A 501 -3.45 -33.26 11.27
C TYR A 501 -3.80 -32.31 12.42
N ASN A 502 -4.74 -32.69 13.28
CA ASN A 502 -5.11 -31.96 14.51
C ASN A 502 -5.20 -30.43 14.33
N SER A 503 -5.77 -29.96 13.22
CA SER A 503 -5.73 -28.55 12.81
C SER A 503 -7.15 -28.00 12.68
N ILE A 504 -7.28 -26.67 12.76
CA ILE A 504 -8.55 -25.96 12.58
C ILE A 504 -8.58 -25.42 11.15
N LEU A 505 -9.50 -25.92 10.33
CA LEU A 505 -9.79 -25.33 9.01
C LEU A 505 -10.91 -24.32 9.15
N ALA A 506 -10.56 -23.03 9.16
CA ALA A 506 -11.50 -21.92 9.34
C ALA A 506 -12.49 -21.77 8.17
N GLY A 507 -12.21 -22.38 7.02
CA GLY A 507 -13.10 -22.45 5.87
C GLY A 507 -12.35 -22.67 4.56
N TRP A 508 -13.13 -22.81 3.49
CA TRP A 508 -12.63 -23.00 2.13
C TRP A 508 -13.05 -21.84 1.23
N ASN A 509 -12.10 -21.35 0.45
CA ASN A 509 -12.29 -20.33 -0.58
C ASN A 509 -12.00 -20.94 -1.95
N LEU A 510 -13.03 -21.24 -2.73
CA LEU A 510 -12.91 -21.81 -4.07
C LEU A 510 -12.98 -20.69 -5.10
N ARG A 511 -12.04 -20.68 -6.05
CA ARG A 511 -11.98 -19.70 -7.12
C ARG A 511 -11.79 -20.42 -8.46
N PHE A 512 -12.79 -20.29 -9.33
CA PHE A 512 -12.88 -20.98 -10.62
C PHE A 512 -12.74 -19.99 -11.76
N TRP A 513 -11.79 -20.23 -12.65
CA TRP A 513 -11.46 -19.38 -13.79
C TRP A 513 -11.44 -20.26 -15.05
N HIS A 514 -11.75 -19.66 -16.20
CA HIS A 514 -11.75 -20.28 -17.54
C HIS A 514 -13.00 -21.13 -17.85
N GLU A 515 -13.04 -21.80 -19.02
CA GLU A 515 -14.22 -22.49 -19.57
C GLU A 515 -14.36 -23.92 -19.01
N ALA A 516 -14.53 -24.07 -17.69
CA ALA A 516 -14.70 -25.38 -17.05
C ALA A 516 -16.06 -25.57 -16.37
N ASP A 517 -16.45 -26.86 -16.30
CA ASP A 517 -17.61 -27.33 -15.55
C ASP A 517 -17.18 -27.85 -14.18
N TYR A 518 -17.78 -27.32 -13.13
CA TYR A 518 -17.51 -27.65 -11.73
C TYR A 518 -18.78 -28.14 -11.03
N THR A 519 -18.66 -29.15 -10.16
CA THR A 519 -19.73 -29.57 -9.25
C THR A 519 -19.26 -29.45 -7.81
N ILE A 520 -20.01 -28.76 -6.95
CA ILE A 520 -19.78 -28.67 -5.50
C ILE A 520 -20.94 -29.37 -4.80
N LEU A 521 -20.67 -30.35 -3.95
CA LEU A 521 -21.64 -31.16 -3.24
C LEU A 521 -21.36 -31.16 -1.73
N ASN A 522 -22.41 -31.16 -0.91
CA ASN A 522 -22.34 -31.48 0.53
C ASN A 522 -21.29 -30.68 1.32
N SER A 523 -20.98 -29.45 0.93
CA SER A 523 -19.79 -28.73 1.40
C SER A 523 -20.14 -27.51 2.25
N THR A 524 -19.32 -27.21 3.26
CA THR A 524 -19.38 -25.94 4.00
C THR A 524 -18.23 -25.05 3.56
N LEU A 525 -18.54 -23.99 2.81
CA LEU A 525 -17.57 -23.11 2.18
C LEU A 525 -17.70 -21.68 2.71
N LYS A 526 -16.56 -21.02 2.86
CA LYS A 526 -16.52 -19.60 3.23
C LYS A 526 -16.75 -18.73 1.99
N LYS A 527 -16.13 -19.08 0.87
CA LYS A 527 -16.25 -18.31 -0.36
C LYS A 527 -16.23 -19.19 -1.59
N VAL A 528 -17.08 -18.88 -2.55
CA VAL A 528 -17.02 -19.40 -3.93
C VAL A 528 -17.00 -18.22 -4.88
N GLU A 529 -16.02 -18.18 -5.77
CA GLU A 529 -15.86 -17.13 -6.76
C GLU A 529 -15.78 -17.76 -8.15
N VAL A 530 -16.84 -17.58 -8.94
CA VAL A 530 -16.99 -18.08 -10.31
C VAL A 530 -16.67 -16.94 -11.27
N LYS A 531 -15.64 -17.10 -12.10
CA LYS A 531 -15.22 -16.10 -13.08
C LYS A 531 -15.17 -16.64 -14.49
N SER A 532 -15.41 -15.76 -15.46
CA SER A 532 -15.41 -16.13 -16.89
C SER A 532 -16.48 -17.18 -17.17
N GLN A 533 -16.46 -17.79 -18.36
CA GLN A 533 -17.47 -18.74 -18.86
C GLN A 533 -17.47 -20.11 -18.15
N CYS A 534 -17.16 -20.15 -16.84
CA CYS A 534 -17.31 -21.36 -16.02
C CYS A 534 -18.79 -21.74 -15.91
N SER A 535 -19.08 -23.04 -15.83
CA SER A 535 -20.35 -23.57 -15.35
C SER A 535 -20.14 -24.21 -13.98
N VAL A 536 -20.87 -23.77 -12.95
CA VAL A 536 -20.71 -24.29 -11.58
C VAL A 536 -22.05 -24.76 -11.04
N VAL A 537 -22.17 -26.05 -10.76
CA VAL A 537 -23.33 -26.64 -10.07
C VAL A 537 -22.99 -26.81 -8.60
N ILE A 538 -23.79 -26.23 -7.70
CA ILE A 538 -23.65 -26.31 -6.24
C ILE A 538 -24.89 -27.01 -5.70
N GLU A 539 -24.74 -28.07 -4.90
CA GLU A 539 -25.85 -28.84 -4.36
C GLU A 539 -25.62 -29.18 -2.89
N ASP A 540 -26.68 -29.13 -2.08
CA ASP A 540 -26.71 -29.52 -0.66
C ASP A 540 -25.56 -28.92 0.18
N SER A 541 -25.23 -27.64 -0.07
CA SER A 541 -24.05 -26.98 0.50
C SER A 541 -24.41 -25.75 1.35
N SER A 542 -23.49 -25.31 2.21
CA SER A 542 -23.60 -24.05 2.98
C SER A 542 -22.45 -23.12 2.58
N ILE A 543 -22.76 -21.95 2.03
CA ILE A 543 -21.78 -20.99 1.49
C ILE A 543 -21.97 -19.63 2.15
N GLU A 544 -20.93 -19.08 2.77
CA GLU A 544 -21.01 -17.72 3.33
C GLU A 544 -21.05 -16.66 2.20
N GLU A 545 -20.11 -16.68 1.26
CA GLU A 545 -20.11 -15.76 0.11
C GLU A 545 -20.05 -16.48 -1.24
N LEU A 546 -21.01 -16.22 -2.13
CA LEU A 546 -20.97 -16.61 -3.54
C LEU A 546 -20.80 -15.38 -4.42
N TRP A 547 -19.76 -15.36 -5.25
CA TRP A 547 -19.49 -14.32 -6.23
C TRP A 547 -19.52 -14.91 -7.64
N ALA A 548 -20.49 -14.51 -8.47
CA ALA A 548 -20.63 -14.98 -9.85
C ALA A 548 -20.33 -13.85 -10.84
N THR A 549 -19.38 -14.06 -11.75
CA THR A 549 -18.94 -13.08 -12.75
C THR A 549 -18.68 -13.72 -14.11
N ASN A 550 -19.49 -13.39 -15.13
CA ASN A 550 -19.36 -13.88 -16.51
C ASN A 550 -19.53 -15.40 -16.74
N GLY A 551 -20.21 -16.13 -15.85
CA GLY A 551 -20.37 -17.59 -15.94
C GLY A 551 -21.79 -18.08 -15.68
N GLU A 552 -22.01 -19.38 -15.84
CA GLU A 552 -23.24 -20.07 -15.47
C GLU A 552 -23.06 -20.69 -14.07
N THR A 553 -24.01 -20.47 -13.16
CA THR A 553 -23.98 -21.05 -11.82
C THR A 553 -25.37 -21.52 -11.47
N GLU A 554 -25.49 -22.79 -11.11
CA GLU A 554 -26.73 -23.39 -10.65
C GLU A 554 -26.54 -23.83 -9.20
N VAL A 555 -27.47 -23.46 -8.32
CA VAL A 555 -27.40 -23.80 -6.90
C VAL A 555 -28.70 -24.46 -6.47
N PHE A 556 -28.58 -25.63 -5.85
CA PHE A 556 -29.69 -26.48 -5.43
C PHE A 556 -29.62 -26.75 -3.93
N ARG A 557 -30.75 -26.65 -3.23
CA ARG A 557 -30.94 -27.08 -1.82
C ARG A 557 -29.82 -26.61 -0.86
N SER A 558 -29.34 -25.39 -1.06
CA SER A 558 -28.17 -24.85 -0.34
C SER A 558 -28.52 -23.65 0.52
N LYS A 559 -27.71 -23.42 1.56
CA LYS A 559 -27.80 -22.23 2.42
C LYS A 559 -26.72 -21.23 2.04
N LEU A 560 -27.09 -19.98 1.81
CA LEU A 560 -26.20 -18.90 1.36
C LEU A 560 -26.31 -17.70 2.30
N THR A 561 -25.21 -17.11 2.78
CA THR A 561 -25.31 -15.84 3.54
C THR A 561 -25.38 -14.66 2.57
N ALA A 562 -24.52 -14.65 1.56
CA ALA A 562 -24.34 -13.51 0.65
C ALA A 562 -24.10 -13.98 -0.79
N ILE A 563 -24.79 -13.36 -1.75
CA ILE A 563 -24.53 -13.56 -3.18
C ILE A 563 -24.28 -12.21 -3.85
N GLY A 564 -23.09 -12.07 -4.44
CA GLY A 564 -22.73 -10.95 -5.30
C GLY A 564 -22.67 -11.39 -6.77
N ILE A 565 -23.39 -10.69 -7.64
CA ILE A 565 -23.48 -11.05 -9.07
C ILE A 565 -23.06 -9.83 -9.87
N GLN A 566 -22.13 -10.02 -10.81
CA GLN A 566 -21.58 -8.96 -11.65
C GLN A 566 -21.39 -9.44 -13.08
N THR A 567 -21.82 -8.69 -14.10
CA THR A 567 -21.43 -8.88 -15.53
C THR A 567 -21.82 -10.26 -16.11
N ILE A 568 -22.78 -10.29 -17.06
CA ILE A 568 -23.14 -11.44 -17.93
C ILE A 568 -23.02 -12.84 -17.26
N ALA A 569 -23.53 -12.99 -16.03
CA ALA A 569 -23.66 -14.27 -15.36
C ALA A 569 -25.11 -14.80 -15.48
N ARG A 570 -25.27 -16.12 -15.60
CA ARG A 570 -26.55 -16.80 -15.39
C ARG A 570 -26.52 -17.47 -14.04
N LEU A 571 -27.43 -17.08 -13.15
CA LEU A 571 -27.56 -17.71 -11.84
C LEU A 571 -28.94 -18.35 -11.72
N THR A 572 -28.98 -19.64 -11.44
CA THR A 572 -30.20 -20.38 -11.09
C THR A 572 -30.12 -20.79 -9.63
N LEU A 573 -31.07 -20.39 -8.79
CA LEU A 573 -31.19 -20.91 -7.41
C LEU A 573 -32.50 -21.69 -7.27
N ASN A 574 -32.41 -22.93 -6.82
CA ASN A 574 -33.56 -23.80 -6.63
C ASN A 574 -33.54 -24.42 -5.23
N GLU A 575 -34.65 -24.30 -4.50
CA GLU A 575 -34.83 -24.80 -3.13
C GLU A 575 -33.75 -24.29 -2.14
N CYS A 576 -33.19 -23.10 -2.37
CA CYS A 576 -32.16 -22.51 -1.53
C CYS A 576 -32.72 -21.56 -0.47
N VAL A 577 -31.92 -21.29 0.56
CA VAL A 577 -32.16 -20.23 1.55
C VAL A 577 -31.01 -19.23 1.48
N CYS A 578 -31.29 -17.95 1.21
CA CYS A 578 -30.26 -16.91 1.16
C CYS A 578 -30.59 -15.68 2.01
N ASP A 579 -29.63 -15.16 2.78
CA ASP A 579 -29.85 -13.94 3.58
C ASP A 579 -29.83 -12.67 2.70
N ALA A 580 -28.95 -12.59 1.69
CA ALA A 580 -28.87 -11.43 0.83
C ALA A 580 -28.33 -11.72 -0.58
N ILE A 581 -29.03 -11.18 -1.58
CA ILE A 581 -28.61 -11.18 -2.98
C ILE A 581 -28.41 -9.74 -3.45
N TRP A 582 -27.23 -9.45 -4.00
CA TRP A 582 -26.91 -8.20 -4.66
C TRP A 582 -26.58 -8.44 -6.13
N HIS A 583 -27.45 -7.94 -7.00
CA HIS A 583 -27.33 -8.09 -8.43
C HIS A 583 -26.90 -6.77 -9.10
N TYR A 584 -25.68 -6.74 -9.63
CA TYR A 584 -25.07 -5.55 -10.22
C TYR A 584 -24.80 -5.71 -11.72
N ASN A 585 -25.28 -4.76 -12.52
CA ASN A 585 -24.87 -4.50 -13.92
C ASN A 585 -25.06 -5.64 -14.95
N ASP A 586 -25.47 -5.21 -16.15
CA ASP A 586 -25.63 -5.99 -17.40
C ASP A 586 -26.80 -6.98 -17.45
N ALA A 587 -27.18 -7.34 -18.68
CA ALA A 587 -28.30 -8.23 -19.01
C ALA A 587 -27.98 -9.69 -18.60
N THR A 588 -28.37 -10.05 -17.40
CA THR A 588 -28.13 -11.33 -16.76
C THR A 588 -29.48 -11.95 -16.41
N SER A 589 -29.84 -13.03 -17.12
CA SER A 589 -31.05 -13.77 -16.77
C SER A 589 -30.78 -14.59 -15.52
N MET A 590 -31.60 -14.39 -14.49
CA MET A 590 -31.55 -15.18 -13.27
C MET A 590 -32.91 -15.83 -13.02
N HIS A 591 -32.89 -17.08 -12.59
CA HIS A 591 -34.08 -17.86 -12.29
C HIS A 591 -34.03 -18.32 -10.84
N PHE A 592 -34.96 -17.84 -10.03
CA PHE A 592 -35.01 -18.18 -8.61
C PHE A 592 -36.28 -18.93 -8.27
N ASN A 593 -36.14 -19.98 -7.46
CA ASN A 593 -37.21 -20.74 -6.81
C ASN A 593 -36.75 -21.07 -5.39
N SER A 594 -36.73 -20.08 -4.49
CA SER A 594 -35.98 -20.14 -3.23
C SER A 594 -36.50 -19.15 -2.18
N THR A 595 -36.01 -19.24 -0.95
CA THR A 595 -36.35 -18.31 0.16
C THR A 595 -35.21 -17.30 0.38
N PHE A 596 -35.55 -16.01 0.43
CA PHE A 596 -34.59 -14.92 0.57
C PHE A 596 -34.97 -13.95 1.71
N ASP A 597 -34.01 -13.45 2.49
CA ASP A 597 -34.28 -12.32 3.39
C ASP A 597 -34.22 -10.99 2.61
N ARG A 598 -33.21 -10.76 1.76
CA ARG A 598 -33.06 -9.53 0.98
C ARG A 598 -32.66 -9.78 -0.47
N PHE A 599 -33.34 -9.10 -1.40
CA PHE A 599 -33.01 -9.11 -2.83
C PHE A 599 -32.86 -7.68 -3.35
N TYR A 600 -31.67 -7.32 -3.83
CA TYR A 600 -31.39 -6.01 -4.41
C TYR A 600 -30.90 -6.14 -5.86
N SER A 601 -31.51 -5.37 -6.76
CA SER A 601 -31.15 -5.31 -8.17
C SER A 601 -30.77 -3.89 -8.55
N TYR A 602 -29.67 -3.71 -9.27
CA TYR A 602 -29.13 -2.39 -9.62
C TYR A 602 -28.81 -2.28 -11.10
N ASN A 603 -29.01 -1.07 -11.65
CA ASN A 603 -28.61 -0.69 -13.01
C ASN A 603 -29.32 -1.55 -14.07
N GLN A 604 -28.65 -2.11 -15.08
CA GLN A 604 -29.30 -2.86 -16.18
C GLN A 604 -29.61 -4.34 -15.84
N ALA A 605 -29.66 -4.66 -14.55
CA ALA A 605 -29.90 -6.01 -14.06
C ALA A 605 -31.33 -6.50 -14.39
N GLU A 606 -31.44 -7.66 -15.04
CA GLU A 606 -32.72 -8.35 -15.28
C GLU A 606 -32.86 -9.52 -14.29
N SER A 607 -34.04 -9.79 -13.74
CA SER A 607 -34.18 -10.82 -12.69
C SER A 607 -35.56 -11.45 -12.71
N HIS A 608 -35.63 -12.77 -12.78
CA HIS A 608 -36.89 -13.50 -12.75
C HIS A 608 -36.99 -14.38 -11.49
N LEU A 609 -37.92 -14.02 -10.61
CA LEU A 609 -38.16 -14.69 -9.33
C LEU A 609 -39.51 -15.41 -9.43
N TYR A 610 -39.50 -16.72 -9.28
CA TYR A 610 -40.68 -17.59 -9.37
C TYR A 610 -40.84 -18.38 -8.07
N ASN A 611 -42.06 -18.49 -7.53
CA ASN A 611 -42.31 -19.33 -6.34
C ASN A 611 -41.39 -19.00 -5.15
N CYS A 612 -41.00 -17.74 -4.98
CA CYS A 612 -40.05 -17.32 -3.94
C CYS A 612 -40.75 -16.77 -2.69
N VAL A 613 -40.11 -16.93 -1.53
CA VAL A 613 -40.51 -16.25 -0.28
C VAL A 613 -39.43 -15.22 0.05
N ILE A 614 -39.77 -13.93 0.05
CA ILE A 614 -38.79 -12.83 0.09
C ILE A 614 -39.16 -11.80 1.14
N ARG A 615 -38.33 -11.57 2.16
CA ARG A 615 -38.69 -10.52 3.12
C ARG A 615 -38.62 -9.12 2.52
N SER A 616 -37.57 -8.78 1.76
CA SER A 616 -37.41 -7.44 1.18
C SER A 616 -36.87 -7.48 -0.24
N VAL A 617 -37.54 -6.77 -1.15
CA VAL A 617 -37.12 -6.59 -2.56
C VAL A 617 -36.84 -5.11 -2.81
N GLY A 618 -35.67 -4.78 -3.36
CA GLY A 618 -35.26 -3.40 -3.64
C GLY A 618 -34.62 -3.23 -5.02
N PRO A 619 -35.40 -3.14 -6.11
CA PRO A 619 -34.89 -2.75 -7.42
C PRO A 619 -34.52 -1.28 -7.46
N SER A 620 -33.45 -0.94 -8.16
CA SER A 620 -32.98 0.43 -8.37
C SER A 620 -32.22 0.59 -9.69
N GLY A 621 -32.13 1.82 -10.19
CA GLY A 621 -31.53 2.11 -11.50
C GLY A 621 -32.46 1.74 -12.65
N ASN A 622 -31.93 1.13 -13.72
CA ASN A 622 -32.69 0.67 -14.89
C ASN A 622 -33.05 -0.83 -14.79
N SER A 623 -33.23 -1.35 -13.57
CA SER A 623 -33.31 -2.80 -13.34
C SER A 623 -34.68 -3.32 -13.72
N HIS A 624 -34.78 -4.52 -14.29
CA HIS A 624 -36.04 -5.16 -14.63
C HIS A 624 -36.23 -6.41 -13.75
N ILE A 625 -37.24 -6.40 -12.88
CA ILE A 625 -37.58 -7.54 -12.02
C ILE A 625 -38.95 -8.09 -12.39
N PHE A 626 -39.03 -9.41 -12.58
CA PHE A 626 -40.25 -10.18 -12.70
C PHE A 626 -40.44 -11.03 -11.43
N LEU A 627 -41.60 -10.94 -10.80
CA LEU A 627 -41.99 -11.63 -9.56
C LEU A 627 -43.28 -12.40 -9.84
N GLU A 628 -43.20 -13.72 -9.96
CA GLU A 628 -44.36 -14.58 -10.22
C GLU A 628 -44.53 -15.61 -9.11
N ASN A 629 -45.76 -15.80 -8.62
CA ASN A 629 -46.08 -16.74 -7.53
C ASN A 629 -45.22 -16.52 -6.26
N CYS A 630 -44.85 -15.28 -5.95
CA CYS A 630 -43.97 -14.95 -4.83
C CYS A 630 -44.77 -14.45 -3.62
N THR A 631 -44.27 -14.72 -2.41
CA THR A 631 -44.73 -14.07 -1.18
C THR A 631 -43.64 -13.13 -0.71
N MET A 632 -43.96 -11.87 -0.47
CA MET A 632 -42.99 -10.90 0.02
C MET A 632 -43.55 -9.97 1.09
N ARG A 633 -42.68 -9.48 1.98
CA ARG A 633 -43.13 -8.53 3.01
C ARG A 633 -43.03 -7.09 2.54
N TYR A 634 -41.88 -6.69 2.01
CA TYR A 634 -41.65 -5.33 1.50
C TYR A 634 -41.10 -5.36 0.07
N LEU A 635 -41.59 -4.46 -0.77
CA LEU A 635 -41.01 -4.13 -2.06
C LEU A 635 -40.88 -2.61 -2.16
N ASP A 636 -39.65 -2.09 -2.22
CA ASP A 636 -39.39 -0.67 -2.43
C ASP A 636 -38.58 -0.49 -3.72
N ALA A 637 -39.25 -0.09 -4.80
CA ALA A 637 -38.67 0.13 -6.12
C ALA A 637 -38.25 1.59 -6.29
N PHE A 638 -37.04 1.82 -6.77
CA PHE A 638 -36.47 3.16 -6.93
C PHE A 638 -36.02 3.43 -8.38
N GLN A 639 -35.98 4.72 -8.73
CA GLN A 639 -35.44 5.21 -10.01
C GLN A 639 -36.18 4.65 -11.24
N TYR A 640 -35.50 4.31 -12.33
CA TYR A 640 -36.10 3.86 -13.60
C TYR A 640 -36.39 2.35 -13.62
N ALA A 641 -36.60 1.73 -12.46
CA ALA A 641 -36.76 0.28 -12.39
C ALA A 641 -38.12 -0.15 -12.97
N ILE A 642 -38.12 -1.28 -13.65
CA ILE A 642 -39.31 -1.95 -14.17
C ILE A 642 -39.59 -3.15 -13.26
N VAL A 643 -40.80 -3.22 -12.71
CA VAL A 643 -41.22 -4.27 -11.79
C VAL A 643 -42.51 -4.89 -12.30
N GLU A 644 -42.51 -6.19 -12.55
CA GLU A 644 -43.68 -6.95 -12.98
C GLU A 644 -44.02 -8.00 -11.92
N ILE A 645 -45.24 -7.96 -11.41
CA ILE A 645 -45.70 -8.81 -10.31
C ILE A 645 -46.95 -9.57 -10.77
N SER A 646 -46.93 -10.89 -10.70
CA SER A 646 -48.06 -11.73 -11.05
C SER A 646 -48.29 -12.83 -10.01
N ASN A 647 -49.56 -13.15 -9.74
CA ASN A 647 -49.93 -14.26 -8.85
C ASN A 647 -49.25 -14.22 -7.46
N SER A 648 -48.92 -13.04 -6.95
CA SER A 648 -48.03 -12.86 -5.79
C SER A 648 -48.74 -12.17 -4.62
N GLU A 649 -48.15 -12.26 -3.43
CA GLU A 649 -48.64 -11.61 -2.22
C GLU A 649 -47.58 -10.65 -1.65
N VAL A 650 -47.98 -9.41 -1.35
CA VAL A 650 -47.17 -8.41 -0.64
C VAL A 650 -47.83 -8.10 0.71
N GLU A 651 -47.28 -8.70 1.77
CA GLU A 651 -47.86 -8.75 3.12
C GLU A 651 -47.84 -7.42 3.89
N ASP A 652 -47.05 -6.44 3.48
CA ASP A 652 -46.97 -5.15 4.19
C ASP A 652 -47.09 -3.99 3.20
N ARG A 653 -46.05 -3.75 2.40
CA ARG A 653 -46.03 -2.59 1.50
C ARG A 653 -45.26 -2.86 0.20
N LEU A 654 -45.87 -2.43 -0.89
CA LEU A 654 -45.23 -2.14 -2.17
C LEU A 654 -45.10 -0.62 -2.33
N ALA A 655 -43.91 -0.08 -2.53
CA ALA A 655 -43.68 1.32 -2.84
C ALA A 655 -42.91 1.47 -4.16
N SER A 656 -43.47 2.24 -5.10
CA SER A 656 -42.83 2.60 -6.37
C SER A 656 -42.47 4.08 -6.34
N HIS A 657 -41.17 4.38 -6.36
CA HIS A 657 -40.60 5.72 -6.28
C HIS A 657 -40.06 6.18 -7.63
N ASP A 658 -40.01 7.50 -7.86
CA ASP A 658 -39.41 8.11 -9.05
C ASP A 658 -39.98 7.54 -10.35
N PHE A 659 -39.23 7.50 -11.44
CA PHE A 659 -39.67 7.03 -12.76
C PHE A 659 -39.83 5.50 -12.87
N THR A 660 -40.25 4.84 -11.80
CA THR A 660 -40.46 3.39 -11.78
C THR A 660 -41.71 3.03 -12.58
N ILE A 661 -41.66 1.90 -13.28
CA ILE A 661 -42.82 1.31 -13.96
C ILE A 661 -43.14 0.00 -13.24
N THR A 662 -44.33 -0.11 -12.68
CA THR A 662 -44.78 -1.28 -11.92
C THR A 662 -46.05 -1.85 -12.52
N SER A 663 -46.05 -3.13 -12.90
CA SER A 663 -47.24 -3.86 -13.37
C SER A 663 -47.60 -4.95 -12.38
N ILE A 664 -48.86 -5.02 -11.95
CA ILE A 664 -49.35 -5.94 -10.93
C ILE A 664 -50.58 -6.67 -11.49
N THR A 665 -50.57 -8.00 -11.50
CA THR A 665 -51.67 -8.82 -12.02
C THR A 665 -51.99 -9.97 -11.07
N ASN A 666 -53.28 -10.26 -10.85
CA ASN A 666 -53.74 -11.39 -10.03
C ASN A 666 -53.02 -11.53 -8.67
N SER A 667 -52.73 -10.42 -8.00
CA SER A 667 -51.89 -10.39 -6.80
C SER A 667 -52.64 -9.81 -5.61
N THR A 668 -52.17 -10.07 -4.39
CA THR A 668 -52.70 -9.47 -3.16
C THR A 668 -51.67 -8.52 -2.59
N ILE A 669 -52.05 -7.26 -2.34
CA ILE A 669 -51.15 -6.22 -1.80
C ILE A 669 -51.86 -5.53 -0.63
N ILE A 670 -51.20 -5.47 0.53
CA ILE A 670 -51.78 -4.74 1.66
C ILE A 670 -51.71 -3.23 1.41
N ILE A 671 -50.51 -2.66 1.25
CA ILE A 671 -50.34 -1.23 0.94
C ILE A 671 -49.62 -1.08 -0.40
N LEU A 672 -50.27 -0.41 -1.35
CA LEU A 672 -49.66 0.02 -2.60
C LEU A 672 -49.39 1.53 -2.55
N ALA A 673 -48.12 1.92 -2.62
CA ALA A 673 -47.71 3.31 -2.55
C ALA A 673 -47.00 3.76 -3.83
N GLY A 674 -47.44 4.89 -4.39
CA GLY A 674 -46.80 5.54 -5.53
C GLY A 674 -46.23 6.90 -5.14
N TYR A 675 -44.92 7.10 -5.30
CA TYR A 675 -44.24 8.36 -5.02
C TYR A 675 -43.57 8.93 -6.28
N HIS A 676 -43.58 10.26 -6.40
CA HIS A 676 -42.95 10.99 -7.51
C HIS A 676 -43.49 10.52 -8.86
N SER A 677 -42.68 10.46 -9.93
CA SER A 677 -43.16 10.18 -11.29
C SER A 677 -43.36 8.70 -11.60
N SER A 678 -43.86 7.92 -10.63
CA SER A 678 -44.01 6.47 -10.79
C SER A 678 -45.28 6.13 -11.56
N GLN A 679 -45.22 5.05 -12.34
CA GLN A 679 -46.32 4.54 -13.15
C GLN A 679 -46.67 3.15 -12.65
N ILE A 680 -47.89 2.95 -12.18
CA ILE A 680 -48.35 1.67 -11.63
C ILE A 680 -49.60 1.20 -12.37
N ASP A 681 -49.53 0.04 -13.00
CA ASP A 681 -50.68 -0.64 -13.60
C ASP A 681 -51.07 -1.84 -12.74
N VAL A 682 -52.33 -1.92 -12.33
CA VAL A 682 -52.89 -3.02 -11.55
C VAL A 682 -54.05 -3.63 -12.31
N SER A 683 -54.06 -4.95 -12.44
CA SER A 683 -55.20 -5.70 -12.95
C SER A 683 -55.54 -6.92 -12.09
N THR A 684 -56.82 -7.26 -12.00
CA THR A 684 -57.34 -8.50 -11.38
C THR A 684 -56.81 -8.80 -9.97
N SER A 685 -56.47 -7.78 -9.19
CA SER A 685 -55.74 -7.91 -7.92
C SER A 685 -56.59 -7.50 -6.72
N ASN A 686 -56.12 -7.81 -5.52
CA ASN A 686 -56.74 -7.37 -4.27
C ASN A 686 -55.81 -6.39 -3.54
N ILE A 687 -56.22 -5.14 -3.41
CA ILE A 687 -55.45 -4.09 -2.76
C ILE A 687 -56.19 -3.54 -1.54
N SER A 688 -55.58 -3.59 -0.36
CA SER A 688 -56.22 -3.09 0.86
C SER A 688 -56.13 -1.56 0.97
N ASP A 689 -54.99 -0.96 0.67
CA ASP A 689 -54.79 0.48 0.81
C ASP A 689 -53.90 1.03 -0.30
N ILE A 690 -54.31 2.14 -0.92
CA ILE A 690 -53.55 2.84 -1.95
C ILE A 690 -53.14 4.21 -1.46
N ARG A 691 -51.86 4.52 -1.55
CA ARG A 691 -51.29 5.80 -1.11
C ARG A 691 -50.46 6.45 -2.20
N LEU A 692 -51.01 7.47 -2.84
CA LEU A 692 -50.36 8.18 -3.94
C LEU A 692 -49.90 9.56 -3.50
N TYR A 693 -48.65 9.87 -3.79
CA TYR A 693 -47.97 11.11 -3.46
C TYR A 693 -47.27 11.70 -4.68
N HIS A 694 -47.17 13.02 -4.72
CA HIS A 694 -46.51 13.76 -5.80
C HIS A 694 -47.11 13.42 -7.17
N SER A 695 -46.32 13.25 -8.23
CA SER A 695 -46.78 13.07 -9.61
C SER A 695 -47.00 11.61 -10.02
N SER A 696 -47.44 10.74 -9.11
CA SER A 696 -47.58 9.31 -9.40
C SER A 696 -48.85 9.04 -10.19
N ASP A 697 -48.79 8.10 -11.12
CA ASP A 697 -49.89 7.74 -12.02
C ASP A 697 -50.20 6.25 -11.86
N VAL A 698 -51.41 5.95 -11.39
CA VAL A 698 -51.83 4.58 -11.10
C VAL A 698 -53.11 4.26 -11.84
N VAL A 699 -53.14 3.12 -12.54
CA VAL A 699 -54.32 2.58 -13.21
C VAL A 699 -54.70 1.25 -12.59
N ILE A 700 -55.97 1.06 -12.25
CA ILE A 700 -56.49 -0.15 -11.63
C ILE A 700 -57.62 -0.69 -12.47
N ARG A 701 -57.55 -1.98 -12.82
CA ARG A 701 -58.53 -2.69 -13.64
C ARG A 701 -59.06 -3.91 -12.90
N ASP A 702 -60.39 -4.07 -12.85
CA ASP A 702 -61.05 -5.31 -12.40
C ASP A 702 -60.50 -5.85 -11.06
N SER A 703 -60.17 -4.95 -10.13
CA SER A 703 -59.49 -5.27 -8.87
C SER A 703 -60.35 -4.89 -7.67
N VAL A 704 -60.10 -5.56 -6.55
CA VAL A 704 -60.70 -5.24 -5.25
C VAL A 704 -59.87 -4.14 -4.59
N LEU A 705 -60.54 -3.10 -4.09
CA LEU A 705 -59.88 -1.95 -3.48
C LEU A 705 -60.64 -1.48 -2.23
N ILE A 706 -59.97 -1.42 -1.07
CA ILE A 706 -60.62 -1.07 0.21
C ILE A 706 -60.41 0.41 0.60
N SER A 707 -59.23 0.98 0.38
CA SER A 707 -58.90 2.36 0.77
C SER A 707 -58.06 3.08 -0.29
N ILE A 708 -58.37 4.36 -0.50
CA ILE A 708 -57.67 5.28 -1.41
C ILE A 708 -57.24 6.52 -0.62
N TYR A 709 -55.97 6.89 -0.77
CA TYR A 709 -55.38 8.10 -0.24
C TYR A 709 -54.49 8.74 -1.32
N CYS A 710 -54.95 9.84 -1.94
CA CYS A 710 -54.22 10.54 -2.99
C CYS A 710 -53.90 11.97 -2.56
N VAL A 711 -52.65 12.40 -2.73
CA VAL A 711 -52.16 13.72 -2.32
C VAL A 711 -51.33 14.35 -3.43
N GLU A 712 -51.30 15.68 -3.47
CA GLU A 712 -50.47 16.49 -4.38
C GLU A 712 -50.89 16.35 -5.84
N THR A 713 -50.01 15.99 -6.78
CA THR A 713 -50.32 15.95 -8.22
C THR A 713 -50.54 14.52 -8.70
N SER A 714 -51.06 13.64 -7.83
CA SER A 714 -51.15 12.21 -8.11
C SER A 714 -52.43 11.91 -8.87
N HIS A 715 -52.37 10.89 -9.73
CA HIS A 715 -53.47 10.47 -10.60
C HIS A 715 -53.78 8.99 -10.33
N LEU A 716 -55.05 8.68 -10.08
CA LEU A 716 -55.55 7.32 -9.92
C LEU A 716 -56.70 7.08 -10.89
N SER A 717 -56.59 6.14 -11.81
CA SER A 717 -57.68 5.74 -12.71
C SER A 717 -58.22 4.36 -12.32
N VAL A 718 -59.50 4.29 -11.95
CA VAL A 718 -60.18 3.06 -11.57
C VAL A 718 -61.15 2.64 -12.68
N LEU A 719 -60.75 1.60 -13.41
CA LEU A 719 -61.43 1.02 -14.56
C LEU A 719 -62.07 -0.32 -14.15
N GLY A 720 -63.28 -0.61 -14.60
CA GLY A 720 -63.98 -1.87 -14.28
C GLY A 720 -64.70 -1.87 -12.92
N ASN A 721 -64.92 -3.03 -12.30
CA ASN A 721 -65.74 -3.14 -11.08
C ASN A 721 -64.96 -2.99 -9.78
N LEU A 722 -65.43 -2.10 -8.89
CA LEU A 722 -65.05 -2.10 -7.48
C LEU A 722 -65.98 -3.07 -6.74
N SER A 723 -65.41 -4.10 -6.09
CA SER A 723 -66.19 -5.16 -5.43
C SER A 723 -66.52 -4.88 -3.95
N SER A 724 -66.07 -3.75 -3.38
CA SER A 724 -66.23 -3.43 -1.96
C SER A 724 -66.50 -1.93 -1.70
N THR A 725 -66.88 -1.60 -0.45
CA THR A 725 -67.01 -0.21 0.01
C THR A 725 -65.63 0.42 0.16
N THR A 726 -65.14 1.06 -0.91
CA THR A 726 -63.85 1.74 -0.91
C THR A 726 -63.94 3.09 -0.19
N SER A 727 -63.16 3.28 0.89
CA SER A 727 -62.97 4.61 1.47
C SER A 727 -61.99 5.42 0.61
N CYS A 728 -62.19 6.74 0.48
CA CYS A 728 -61.34 7.56 -0.38
C CYS A 728 -61.11 8.95 0.20
N SER A 729 -59.85 9.36 0.27
CA SER A 729 -59.40 10.69 0.69
C SER A 729 -58.49 11.29 -0.38
N ILE A 730 -58.83 12.49 -0.86
CA ILE A 730 -58.12 13.19 -1.93
C ILE A 730 -57.69 14.57 -1.41
N TYR A 731 -56.41 14.92 -1.55
CA TYR A 731 -55.80 16.15 -1.02
C TYR A 731 -54.94 16.89 -2.05
N ASN A 732 -54.82 18.20 -1.87
CA ASN A 732 -54.17 19.18 -2.78
C ASN A 732 -54.67 19.27 -4.23
N SER A 733 -53.97 18.68 -5.20
CA SER A 733 -54.29 18.74 -6.64
C SER A 733 -54.45 17.33 -7.23
N ALA A 734 -54.68 16.33 -6.38
CA ALA A 734 -54.72 14.94 -6.77
C ALA A 734 -56.07 14.63 -7.45
N GLN A 735 -56.05 13.69 -8.37
CA GLN A 735 -57.21 13.30 -9.16
C GLN A 735 -57.46 11.80 -9.04
N VAL A 736 -58.72 11.45 -8.78
CA VAL A 736 -59.20 10.08 -8.95
C VAL A 736 -60.19 10.07 -10.11
N LEU A 737 -59.94 9.25 -11.11
CA LEU A 737 -60.79 9.02 -12.27
C LEU A 737 -61.52 7.69 -12.07
N ARG A 738 -62.83 7.68 -12.31
CA ARG A 738 -63.66 6.47 -12.25
C ARG A 738 -64.40 6.31 -13.55
N GLU A 739 -64.12 5.24 -14.29
CA GLU A 739 -64.95 4.86 -15.42
C GLU A 739 -66.27 4.27 -14.93
N LEU A 740 -67.37 4.71 -15.53
CA LEU A 740 -68.73 4.27 -15.30
C LEU A 740 -69.33 3.75 -16.60
N ASN A 741 -69.67 2.47 -16.60
CA ASN A 741 -70.45 1.86 -17.66
C ASN A 741 -71.92 1.82 -17.26
N ILE A 742 -72.75 2.64 -17.93
CA ILE A 742 -74.20 2.68 -17.73
C ILE A 742 -74.87 2.03 -18.94
N ILE A 743 -75.54 0.90 -18.73
CA ILE A 743 -76.33 0.21 -19.74
C ILE A 743 -77.75 0.76 -19.72
N VAL A 744 -78.21 1.27 -20.86
CA VAL A 744 -79.57 1.73 -21.05
C VAL A 744 -80.34 0.69 -21.86
N GLU A 745 -81.38 0.13 -21.26
CA GLU A 745 -82.21 -0.92 -21.85
C GLU A 745 -83.68 -0.55 -21.81
N ASN A 746 -84.51 -1.18 -22.65
CA ASN A 746 -85.96 -1.08 -22.53
C ASN A 746 -86.49 -2.12 -21.53
N GLN A 747 -87.81 -2.11 -21.26
CA GLN A 747 -88.43 -3.07 -20.35
C GLN A 747 -88.27 -4.56 -20.75
N ALA A 748 -87.96 -4.84 -22.02
CA ALA A 748 -87.67 -6.19 -22.50
C ALA A 748 -86.19 -6.60 -22.35
N GLY A 749 -85.35 -5.74 -21.77
CA GLY A 749 -83.90 -5.93 -21.66
C GLY A 749 -83.14 -5.72 -22.97
N ALA A 750 -83.78 -5.12 -24.00
CA ALA A 750 -83.08 -4.81 -25.25
C ALA A 750 -82.34 -3.47 -25.12
N PRO A 751 -81.08 -3.38 -25.58
CA PRO A 751 -80.28 -2.17 -25.47
C PRO A 751 -80.90 -1.02 -26.25
N ILE A 752 -80.86 0.19 -25.68
CA ILE A 752 -81.33 1.41 -26.30
C ILE A 752 -80.13 2.22 -26.76
N GLN A 753 -80.02 2.44 -28.07
CA GLN A 753 -78.98 3.27 -28.67
C GLN A 753 -79.36 4.76 -28.64
N SER A 754 -78.36 5.64 -28.50
CA SER A 754 -78.49 7.11 -28.52
C SER A 754 -79.33 7.70 -27.38
N ALA A 755 -79.57 6.94 -26.31
CA ALA A 755 -80.11 7.53 -25.08
C ALA A 755 -79.05 8.44 -24.47
N THR A 756 -79.43 9.67 -24.15
CA THR A 756 -78.54 10.61 -23.45
C THR A 756 -78.51 10.22 -21.99
N VAL A 757 -77.32 9.94 -21.46
CA VAL A 757 -77.11 9.63 -20.05
C VAL A 757 -76.39 10.79 -19.40
N GLU A 758 -77.00 11.37 -18.38
CA GLU A 758 -76.48 12.50 -17.60
C GLU A 758 -76.30 12.06 -16.15
N VAL A 759 -75.14 12.33 -15.56
CA VAL A 759 -74.87 12.03 -14.15
C VAL A 759 -74.81 13.32 -13.37
N TYR A 760 -75.62 13.40 -12.33
CA TYR A 760 -75.72 14.53 -11.42
C TYR A 760 -75.14 14.20 -10.04
N ASP A 761 -74.55 15.18 -9.37
CA ASP A 761 -74.10 15.04 -7.98
C ASP A 761 -75.27 15.10 -6.98
N SER A 762 -74.97 14.97 -5.69
CA SER A 762 -75.96 15.04 -4.61
C SER A 762 -76.62 16.42 -4.44
N LEU A 763 -76.06 17.46 -5.06
CA LEU A 763 -76.60 18.82 -5.10
C LEU A 763 -77.42 19.07 -6.38
N GLY A 764 -77.48 18.11 -7.30
CA GLY A 764 -78.18 18.20 -8.57
C GLY A 764 -77.40 18.92 -9.67
N ASN A 765 -76.09 19.13 -9.54
CA ASN A 765 -75.26 19.66 -10.62
C ASN A 765 -74.89 18.56 -11.59
N LEU A 766 -74.93 18.84 -12.89
CA LEU A 766 -74.46 17.92 -13.92
C LEU A 766 -72.94 17.75 -13.81
N VAL A 767 -72.49 16.50 -13.63
CA VAL A 767 -71.07 16.13 -13.50
C VAL A 767 -70.51 15.66 -14.84
N VAL A 768 -71.20 14.75 -15.53
CA VAL A 768 -70.78 14.21 -16.83
C VAL A 768 -72.01 13.77 -17.64
N SER A 769 -71.92 13.81 -18.97
CA SER A 769 -72.97 13.33 -19.86
C SER A 769 -72.39 12.60 -21.08
N GLY A 770 -73.12 11.63 -21.60
CA GLY A 770 -72.75 10.87 -22.80
C GLY A 770 -73.97 10.29 -23.51
N MET A 771 -73.75 9.52 -24.57
CA MET A 771 -74.81 8.81 -25.28
C MET A 771 -74.53 7.32 -25.30
N SER A 772 -75.56 6.50 -25.13
CA SER A 772 -75.45 5.06 -25.24
C SER A 772 -75.14 4.62 -26.68
N ASN A 773 -74.24 3.65 -26.82
CA ASN A 773 -73.88 3.06 -28.10
C ASN A 773 -74.91 2.02 -28.57
N SER A 774 -74.64 1.29 -29.66
CA SER A 774 -75.55 0.26 -30.20
C SER A 774 -75.76 -0.94 -29.27
N LEU A 775 -74.91 -1.10 -28.26
CA LEU A 775 -75.07 -2.10 -27.19
C LEU A 775 -75.77 -1.52 -25.95
N GLY A 776 -76.28 -0.29 -26.03
CA GLY A 776 -76.92 0.39 -24.90
C GLY A 776 -75.92 0.91 -23.86
N VAL A 777 -74.61 0.70 -24.04
CA VAL A 777 -73.58 1.12 -23.08
C VAL A 777 -73.24 2.58 -23.30
N CYS A 778 -73.33 3.38 -22.25
CA CYS A 778 -72.77 4.72 -22.16
C CYS A 778 -71.54 4.66 -21.23
N GLU A 779 -70.36 4.90 -21.81
CA GLU A 779 -69.08 4.96 -21.09
C GLU A 779 -68.86 6.41 -20.63
N LEU A 780 -68.75 6.62 -19.32
CA LEU A 780 -68.59 7.94 -18.72
C LEU A 780 -67.37 7.92 -17.78
N THR A 781 -66.64 9.03 -17.69
CA THR A 781 -65.52 9.17 -16.75
C THR A 781 -65.85 10.23 -15.72
N LEU A 782 -65.97 9.84 -14.45
CA LEU A 782 -66.06 10.78 -13.33
C LEU A 782 -64.65 11.17 -12.89
N VAL A 783 -64.43 12.45 -12.62
CA VAL A 783 -63.17 12.98 -12.07
C VAL A 783 -63.45 13.57 -10.69
N PHE A 784 -62.72 13.10 -9.67
CA PHE A 784 -62.83 13.56 -8.29
C PHE A 784 -61.60 14.40 -7.91
N GLU A 785 -61.85 15.62 -7.42
CA GLU A 785 -60.85 16.60 -6.98
C GLU A 785 -61.23 17.18 -5.60
N ILE A 786 -60.26 17.80 -4.91
CA ILE A 786 -60.26 18.22 -3.49
C ILE A 786 -61.46 19.07 -3.05
N ALA A 787 -62.13 19.75 -3.97
CA ALA A 787 -63.11 20.79 -3.65
C ALA A 787 -64.53 20.53 -4.19
N GLY A 788 -64.79 19.39 -4.83
CA GLY A 788 -66.06 19.20 -5.56
C GLY A 788 -66.94 18.10 -4.99
N LEU A 789 -66.51 16.85 -5.18
CA LEU A 789 -67.37 15.69 -5.01
C LEU A 789 -66.68 14.72 -4.05
N GLY A 790 -67.29 14.49 -2.89
CA GLY A 790 -66.84 13.39 -2.03
C GLY A 790 -66.97 12.10 -2.84
N PHE A 791 -65.92 11.29 -2.91
CA PHE A 791 -65.97 9.99 -3.60
C PHE A 791 -67.10 9.09 -3.06
N LEU A 792 -67.52 9.29 -1.80
CA LEU A 792 -68.65 8.60 -1.17
C LEU A 792 -70.01 9.28 -1.39
N SER A 793 -70.10 10.27 -2.29
CA SER A 793 -71.36 10.95 -2.59
C SER A 793 -72.31 10.02 -3.34
N THR A 794 -73.61 10.24 -3.14
CA THR A 794 -74.65 9.66 -3.99
C THR A 794 -74.75 10.47 -5.28
N PHE A 795 -74.73 9.78 -6.41
CA PHE A 795 -74.91 10.33 -7.74
C PHE A 795 -76.26 9.91 -8.29
N THR A 796 -76.84 10.72 -9.16
CA THR A 796 -78.07 10.39 -9.89
C THR A 796 -77.76 10.30 -11.37
N ALA A 797 -77.86 9.12 -11.97
CA ALA A 797 -77.80 8.96 -13.42
C ALA A 797 -79.21 9.05 -14.00
N VAL A 798 -79.37 9.88 -15.02
CA VAL A 798 -80.62 10.10 -15.77
C VAL A 798 -80.37 9.66 -17.20
N ALA A 799 -81.00 8.58 -17.65
CA ALA A 799 -81.07 8.29 -19.07
C ALA A 799 -82.30 8.98 -19.65
N SER A 800 -82.20 9.50 -20.88
CA SER A 800 -83.32 10.11 -21.59
C SER A 800 -83.31 9.78 -23.08
N LEU A 801 -84.48 9.54 -23.65
CA LEU A 801 -84.70 9.37 -25.09
C LEU A 801 -86.08 9.88 -25.47
N ASP A 802 -86.19 10.74 -26.49
CA ASP A 802 -87.46 11.25 -27.02
C ASP A 802 -88.44 11.83 -25.97
N GLY A 803 -87.90 12.42 -24.90
CA GLY A 803 -88.67 13.08 -23.84
C GLY A 803 -89.08 12.17 -22.69
N THR A 804 -88.79 10.86 -22.72
CA THR A 804 -88.87 10.00 -21.54
C THR A 804 -87.54 10.04 -20.79
N ASN A 805 -87.61 9.99 -19.46
CA ASN A 805 -86.43 9.89 -18.61
C ASN A 805 -86.63 8.86 -17.50
N THR A 806 -85.58 8.11 -17.18
CA THR A 806 -85.50 7.24 -16.01
C THR A 806 -84.27 7.62 -15.21
N THR A 807 -84.43 7.71 -13.89
CA THR A 807 -83.35 8.07 -12.97
C THR A 807 -82.97 6.87 -12.10
N ILE A 808 -81.68 6.65 -11.89
CA ILE A 808 -81.17 5.76 -10.85
C ILE A 808 -80.23 6.55 -9.94
N MET A 809 -80.32 6.30 -8.63
CA MET A 809 -79.32 6.79 -7.67
C MET A 809 -78.29 5.69 -7.45
N PHE A 810 -77.01 6.05 -7.43
CA PHE A 810 -75.92 5.12 -7.21
C PHE A 810 -74.80 5.79 -6.39
N MET A 811 -73.90 4.98 -5.84
CA MET A 811 -72.65 5.44 -5.23
C MET A 811 -71.49 5.05 -6.16
N THR A 812 -70.34 5.69 -6.05
CA THR A 812 -69.14 5.37 -6.87
C THR A 812 -68.65 3.92 -6.69
N THR A 813 -68.99 3.31 -5.55
CA THR A 813 -68.73 1.93 -5.17
C THR A 813 -69.83 0.96 -5.61
N THR A 814 -70.89 1.44 -6.27
CA THR A 814 -71.94 0.57 -6.81
C THR A 814 -71.34 -0.33 -7.91
N PRO A 815 -71.56 -1.66 -7.86
CA PRO A 815 -71.10 -2.57 -8.90
C PRO A 815 -71.63 -2.17 -10.28
N GLN A 816 -70.79 -2.26 -11.30
CA GLN A 816 -71.13 -2.02 -12.70
C GLN A 816 -71.35 -3.34 -13.46
N PRO A 817 -72.00 -3.31 -14.64
CA PRO A 817 -72.67 -2.16 -15.25
C PRO A 817 -73.88 -1.67 -14.44
N LEU A 818 -74.09 -0.35 -14.41
CA LEU A 818 -75.34 0.23 -13.90
C LEU A 818 -76.40 0.09 -14.99
N VAL A 819 -77.56 -0.50 -14.69
CA VAL A 819 -78.62 -0.68 -15.69
C VAL A 819 -79.76 0.32 -15.47
N ILE A 820 -80.05 1.15 -16.46
CA ILE A 820 -81.21 2.05 -16.50
C ILE A 820 -82.23 1.50 -17.50
N VAL A 821 -83.41 1.13 -17.00
CA VAL A 821 -84.52 0.68 -17.84
C VAL A 821 -85.36 1.91 -18.25
N LEU A 822 -85.27 2.32 -19.52
CA LEU A 822 -86.14 3.35 -20.08
C LEU A 822 -87.45 2.74 -20.55
N ASP A 823 -88.54 3.26 -20.00
CA ASP A 823 -89.86 2.97 -20.53
C ASP A 823 -90.09 3.79 -21.80
N THR A 824 -90.06 3.12 -22.94
CA THR A 824 -90.36 3.72 -24.26
C THR A 824 -91.83 3.50 -24.66
N SER A 825 -92.63 2.88 -23.79
CA SER A 825 -94.05 2.63 -24.03
C SER A 825 -94.93 3.81 -23.60
N GLU A 826 -95.03 4.79 -24.51
CA GLU A 826 -96.00 5.91 -24.55
C GLU A 826 -95.82 7.13 -23.59
N PRO A 827 -96.18 8.36 -24.03
CA PRO A 827 -95.81 9.60 -23.34
C PRO A 827 -96.83 10.07 -22.27
N PHE A 828 -96.31 10.35 -21.06
CA PHE A 828 -96.85 11.14 -19.91
C PHE A 828 -98.04 10.60 -19.07
N TYR A 829 -97.79 10.28 -17.78
CA TYR A 829 -98.09 11.11 -16.59
C TYR A 829 -97.63 10.40 -15.29
N THR A 830 -97.08 11.18 -14.34
CA THR A 830 -96.66 10.77 -12.98
C THR A 830 -97.78 10.17 -12.12
N SER A 831 -97.50 9.05 -11.42
CA SER A 831 -98.23 8.67 -10.18
C SER A 831 -97.42 7.75 -9.26
N TYR A 832 -97.44 8.04 -7.96
CA TYR A 832 -97.04 7.18 -6.84
C TYR A 832 -98.03 6.02 -6.63
N ILE A 833 -97.56 4.78 -6.36
CA ILE A 833 -98.34 3.72 -5.66
C ILE A 833 -97.42 2.84 -4.79
N TYR A 834 -97.89 2.55 -3.56
CA TYR A 834 -97.36 1.57 -2.59
C TYR A 834 -98.26 0.32 -2.53
N SER A 835 -97.65 -0.81 -2.13
CA SER A 835 -98.18 -2.08 -1.59
C SER A 835 -99.08 -3.03 -2.41
N GLY A 836 -98.69 -4.32 -2.45
CA GLY A 836 -99.42 -5.33 -1.66
C GLY A 836 -99.77 -6.68 -2.31
N ASN A 837 -99.09 -7.72 -1.83
CA ASN A 837 -99.58 -9.05 -1.41
C ASN A 837 -99.61 -10.30 -2.32
N ASP A 838 -98.76 -11.25 -1.89
CA ASP A 838 -99.01 -12.64 -1.47
C ASP A 838 -99.51 -13.71 -2.45
N ARG A 839 -98.72 -14.81 -2.49
CA ARG A 839 -99.21 -16.16 -2.18
C ARG A 839 -98.14 -17.00 -1.47
N SER A 840 -98.52 -17.50 -0.30
CA SER A 840 -97.88 -18.47 0.59
C SER A 840 -98.12 -19.92 0.15
N GLU A 841 -97.21 -20.83 0.50
CA GLU A 841 -97.54 -22.18 0.97
C GLU A 841 -96.66 -22.59 2.16
N GLU A 842 -97.30 -23.19 3.16
CA GLU A 842 -96.81 -23.59 4.49
C GLU A 842 -96.05 -24.94 4.47
N PHE A 843 -95.13 -25.12 5.42
CA PHE A 843 -95.07 -26.37 6.22
C PHE A 843 -94.54 -26.10 7.64
N ARG A 844 -95.36 -26.48 8.64
CA ARG A 844 -95.10 -26.61 10.10
C ARG A 844 -94.55 -28.03 10.37
N THR A 845 -93.86 -28.43 11.46
CA THR A 845 -93.61 -27.93 12.82
C THR A 845 -92.58 -28.84 13.54
N LYS A 846 -91.97 -28.27 14.60
CA LYS A 846 -91.71 -28.84 15.95
C LYS A 846 -90.36 -29.51 16.35
N ASP A 847 -89.80 -28.89 17.41
CA ASP A 847 -89.28 -29.43 18.69
C ASP A 847 -87.81 -29.87 18.88
N MET A 848 -87.24 -29.32 19.99
CA MET A 848 -86.14 -29.78 20.88
C MET A 848 -84.68 -29.59 20.40
N LEU A 849 -83.66 -29.17 21.19
CA LEU A 849 -83.46 -28.78 22.60
C LEU A 849 -82.05 -28.11 22.73
N GLU A 850 -81.92 -27.24 23.74
CA GLU A 850 -80.78 -26.92 24.64
C GLU A 850 -79.28 -27.10 24.24
N ASP A 851 -78.49 -26.03 24.41
CA ASP A 851 -77.40 -25.81 25.43
C ASP A 851 -76.72 -24.45 25.13
N GLU A 852 -76.86 -23.37 25.92
CA GLU A 852 -76.02 -22.95 27.09
C GLU A 852 -74.50 -23.01 26.84
N GLY A 853 -73.64 -22.02 27.11
CA GLY A 853 -73.62 -20.66 27.69
C GLY A 853 -72.31 -20.00 27.17
N ASP A 854 -71.85 -18.80 27.52
CA ASP A 854 -72.11 -18.00 28.69
C ASP A 854 -71.69 -16.53 28.46
N SER A 855 -72.30 -15.71 29.29
CA SER A 855 -72.35 -14.25 29.44
C SER A 855 -71.06 -13.54 29.93
N PHE A 856 -70.89 -12.23 29.63
CA PHE A 856 -71.04 -11.10 30.60
C PHE A 856 -70.53 -9.70 30.09
N PHE A 857 -71.46 -8.71 30.10
CA PHE A 857 -71.42 -7.26 30.47
C PHE A 857 -70.19 -6.36 30.18
N ALA A 858 -70.27 -5.03 29.97
CA ALA A 858 -71.31 -4.02 29.72
C ALA A 858 -70.65 -2.61 29.68
N ASN A 859 -71.32 -1.63 29.05
CA ASN A 859 -71.35 -0.17 29.36
C ASN A 859 -70.03 0.64 29.20
N GLN A 860 -69.97 1.92 28.82
CA GLN A 860 -70.94 3.02 28.76
C GLN A 860 -70.34 4.23 27.96
N ASP A 861 -71.21 4.96 27.27
CA ASP A 861 -71.30 6.43 27.04
C ASP A 861 -70.08 7.37 26.84
N ILE A 862 -70.06 8.00 25.64
CA ILE A 862 -70.14 9.45 25.34
C ILE A 862 -69.53 10.47 26.34
N ALA A 863 -68.58 11.30 25.88
CA ALA A 863 -68.62 12.79 25.94
C ALA A 863 -67.43 13.48 25.23
N ILE A 864 -67.71 14.70 24.76
CA ILE A 864 -66.97 15.61 23.87
C ILE A 864 -66.22 16.69 24.71
N LEU A 865 -65.25 17.41 24.07
CA LEU A 865 -64.62 18.71 24.42
C LEU A 865 -63.37 18.62 25.34
N SER A 866 -62.29 19.39 25.21
CA SER A 866 -61.83 20.42 24.26
C SER A 866 -60.37 20.81 24.60
N THR A 867 -59.71 21.50 23.65
CA THR A 867 -58.74 22.63 23.82
C THR A 867 -57.33 22.41 24.41
N SER A 868 -56.35 22.61 23.51
CA SER A 868 -55.26 23.62 23.51
C SER A 868 -54.04 23.54 24.47
N ASP A 869 -52.88 23.52 23.80
CA ASP A 869 -51.66 24.35 23.98
C ASP A 869 -50.52 23.99 24.96
N PHE A 870 -49.30 23.91 24.36
CA PHE A 870 -47.96 24.36 24.81
C PHE A 870 -47.33 23.70 26.08
N VAL A 871 -46.03 23.40 26.24
CA VAL A 871 -44.78 23.58 25.47
C VAL A 871 -43.61 22.78 26.11
N ILE A 872 -42.62 22.39 25.30
CA ILE A 872 -41.18 22.08 25.53
C ILE A 872 -40.73 21.08 26.63
N GLY A 873 -40.00 20.06 26.17
CA GLY A 873 -38.99 19.30 26.93
C GLY A 873 -37.99 18.60 26.00
N ILE A 874 -36.74 19.07 26.02
CA ILE A 874 -35.59 18.72 25.16
C ILE A 874 -34.83 17.47 25.66
N LEU A 875 -34.37 16.60 24.74
CA LEU A 875 -33.07 15.86 24.70
C LEU A 875 -33.14 14.76 23.58
N SER A 876 -32.59 15.01 22.38
CA SER A 876 -31.29 14.52 21.81
C SER A 876 -31.32 13.02 21.39
N LEU A 877 -30.86 12.52 20.23
CA LEU A 877 -29.78 12.83 19.27
C LEU A 877 -30.18 12.42 17.83
N VAL A 878 -30.08 13.31 16.81
CA VAL A 878 -29.02 13.44 15.77
C VAL A 878 -28.94 12.31 14.73
N SER A 879 -29.40 12.59 13.50
CA SER A 879 -28.82 12.05 12.26
C SER A 879 -28.34 13.22 11.39
N LEU A 880 -27.07 13.14 11.02
CA LEU A 880 -26.26 14.13 10.36
C LEU A 880 -26.49 14.05 8.84
N SER A 881 -26.94 15.13 8.21
CA SER A 881 -26.85 15.30 6.75
C SER A 881 -25.60 16.15 6.46
N LEU A 882 -24.55 15.52 5.95
CA LEU A 882 -23.33 16.20 5.51
C LEU A 882 -23.29 16.19 3.97
N PHE A 883 -23.75 17.30 3.39
CA PHE A 883 -23.39 17.72 2.04
C PHE A 883 -22.09 18.52 2.13
N ILE A 884 -21.03 18.13 1.40
CA ILE A 884 -19.87 18.98 1.11
C ILE A 884 -19.66 18.99 -0.40
N VAL A 885 -19.80 20.18 -0.98
CA VAL A 885 -19.21 20.59 -2.25
C VAL A 885 -18.23 21.72 -1.97
N ARG A 886 -16.95 21.46 -2.29
CA ARG A 886 -15.80 22.35 -2.61
C ARG A 886 -15.31 23.39 -1.59
N ASP A 887 -14.02 23.27 -1.26
CA ASP A 887 -13.06 24.33 -1.61
C ASP A 887 -11.66 23.76 -1.92
N ASP A 888 -11.00 24.45 -2.86
CA ASP A 888 -9.70 24.21 -3.48
C ASP A 888 -8.53 24.59 -2.56
N ALA A 889 -7.54 23.70 -2.38
CA ALA A 889 -6.11 24.04 -2.36
C ALA A 889 -5.25 22.79 -2.08
N LYS A 890 -4.14 22.68 -2.83
CA LYS A 890 -3.06 21.66 -2.73
C LYS A 890 -3.33 20.31 -3.38
N ARG A 891 -3.42 20.31 -4.71
CA ARG A 891 -2.78 19.28 -5.53
C ARG A 891 -1.78 19.92 -6.47
N SER A 892 -0.52 19.82 -6.08
CA SER A 892 0.63 20.03 -6.95
C SER A 892 0.51 19.08 -8.13
N ILE A 893 0.35 19.67 -9.29
CA ILE A 893 0.47 19.04 -10.59
C ILE A 893 1.92 18.57 -10.73
N LEU A 894 2.16 17.26 -10.79
CA LEU A 894 3.31 16.73 -11.50
C LEU A 894 2.79 16.10 -12.80
N ARG A 895 2.67 16.96 -13.82
CA ARG A 895 2.66 16.54 -15.22
C ARG A 895 4.07 16.04 -15.52
N LEU A 896 4.22 14.74 -15.76
CA LEU A 896 5.35 14.23 -16.55
C LEU A 896 4.80 13.80 -17.90
N ASN A 897 5.03 14.65 -18.88
CA ASN A 897 4.89 14.32 -20.28
C ASN A 897 6.19 14.79 -20.92
N LEU A 898 7.07 13.86 -21.29
CA LEU A 898 8.04 14.04 -22.35
C LEU A 898 8.68 12.70 -22.73
N ALA A 899 8.40 12.31 -23.97
CA ALA A 899 9.14 11.33 -24.74
C ALA A 899 10.60 11.75 -25.00
N LYS A 900 11.40 10.76 -25.45
CA LYS A 900 12.75 10.82 -26.06
C LYS A 900 13.96 11.00 -25.13
N GLN A 901 14.75 9.93 -24.97
CA GLN A 901 16.11 9.75 -25.53
C GLN A 901 16.70 8.41 -25.01
N HIS A 902 16.93 7.41 -25.86
CA HIS A 902 18.26 6.99 -26.33
C HIS A 902 19.37 6.99 -25.25
N ARG A 903 19.82 5.79 -24.84
CA ARG A 903 21.23 5.33 -24.96
C ARG A 903 21.44 3.92 -24.43
N GLU A 904 21.74 2.99 -25.33
CA GLU A 904 22.86 2.07 -25.12
C GLU A 904 24.19 2.83 -25.28
N VAL A 905 25.25 2.24 -24.69
CA VAL A 905 26.70 2.29 -25.03
C VAL A 905 27.57 2.65 -23.82
N LYS A 906 28.27 1.61 -23.33
CA LYS A 906 29.60 1.56 -22.69
C LYS A 906 29.87 2.45 -21.46
N LYS A 907 30.05 1.78 -20.33
CA LYS A 907 31.40 1.57 -19.77
C LYS A 907 31.58 0.10 -19.44
#